data_AF-A0A812IJQ4-F1
#
_entry.id   AF-A0A812IJQ4-F1
#
_cell.length_a   1.000
_cell.length_b   1.000
_cell.length_c   1.000
_cell.angle_alpha   90.00
_cell.angle_beta   90.00
_cell.angle_gamma   90.00
#
_symmetry.space_group_name_H-M   'P 1'
#
loop_
_entity.id
_entity.type
_entity.pdbx_description
1 polymer ?
#
loop_
_entity_poly.entity_id
_entity_poly.type
_entity_poly.pdbx_seq_one_letter_code
_entity_poly.pdbx_strand_id
1 'polypeptide(L)'
;MASCLGRQLGATVRGAGAENAKVSQIYLSFMSIVMGGFLAYFLVLGCWQRMRQALHRTQTIFLDKLCIAQHDEALKEKGILGLAAFLHRSDKLLVLWSPRYFARLWCVYEIATFMKDRHRAKSILFIPVKMASLFFLYSASWHVLTYCYYMVDDAADGRSLLQQTVIVAPVFATICAIVIPCAYALGIGMMKDVEELPAQLRSFDVRRAACACCTFPQHLHPETGRGIPCDRALVLRMLHKWYGSPDQDEDGYLEQFNSLVRCELAPQILGQVNRTPCYSFYVVAAPNVPFLAYYIPRWFQLAPAGASFTHLAVWALRHLMGWAILTLVALFSVRVSMFLWQVGLSLSLKRSRLLVSAALVPGAFRDRSLKAISPNFPVMLVLGASAWLPFQITFAVTEEDDILPIIPFGVLVVIVLYLYRPARGMTADEAPPQVAGNLVLPVNVQKEDLAPELLRGVPLHVALSGWAKHWGSPDSGRFGSEATSYELSVPCAHFGYFLSHDWGTPRFQKLLCLLIVFNSRAALLASLAASACVGFLEAWVGLPMNLWTPCIGFLAYFLVLGFWQRMRQVLHRTQTVFLDKLCIAQHDEALKEKGILGLAAFLHRSDKLLVLWSPRYFARLWCAYEIATFMKDRQRAKSILVMPVKMASLLFLYSASWHVLTYCYYMVDDAADGRSLLQQTVIVGPVFAAICAIVIPSVYALGIGMMKDVEELPAQLRSFDVCRAACSCCTFPQHRHPETGRRIPCDRVLVLRMLHKWYGSPDQDEDGYLQQFNSLVRCELAPQILRRVGSDTMPLSYSFYVVAAPNVPFLAYYIPRWFQQAPAGESFTHLAVWALRRLMGWAVLTLVALFSVRVSMFLWKVGLSLSVKRSRLLVSAALVPVMLVLGTCAWLPFQLAFAATEEDDILPIIPFSLLVVTAL
;
A
#
# COMPACT_ATOMS: atom_id res chain seq x y z
N MET A 1 63.16 8.69 35.80
CA MET A 1 62.46 8.62 34.50
C MET A 1 61.22 7.73 34.52
N ALA A 2 61.32 6.42 34.80
CA ALA A 2 60.17 5.49 34.72
C ALA A 2 58.88 5.94 35.46
N SER A 3 59.03 6.53 36.65
CA SER A 3 57.92 7.08 37.44
C SER A 3 57.16 8.27 36.81
N CYS A 4 57.74 8.93 35.80
CA CYS A 4 57.11 10.06 35.11
C CYS A 4 56.26 9.57 33.92
N LEU A 5 56.80 8.68 33.08
CA LEU A 5 56.06 8.07 31.97
C LEU A 5 54.79 7.35 32.47
N GLY A 6 54.88 6.63 33.60
CA GLY A 6 53.74 5.95 34.20
C GLY A 6 52.57 6.87 34.57
N ARG A 7 52.82 8.15 34.88
CA ARG A 7 51.76 9.12 35.20
C ARG A 7 51.15 9.77 33.96
N GLN A 8 51.94 10.05 32.91
CA GLN A 8 51.40 10.56 31.65
C GLN A 8 50.58 9.49 30.90
N LEU A 9 51.09 8.25 30.78
CA LEU A 9 50.34 7.14 30.17
C LEU A 9 49.10 6.76 31.00
N GLY A 10 49.20 6.78 32.34
CA GLY A 10 48.09 6.50 33.24
C GLY A 10 46.95 7.54 33.24
N ALA A 11 47.15 8.67 32.57
CA ALA A 11 46.15 9.73 32.38
C ALA A 11 45.49 9.64 30.99
N THR A 12 46.27 9.54 29.89
CA THR A 12 45.73 9.44 28.54
C THR A 12 44.87 8.20 28.33
N VAL A 13 45.27 7.04 28.88
CA VAL A 13 44.48 5.80 28.80
C VAL A 13 43.15 5.90 29.57
N ARG A 14 43.07 6.70 30.63
CA ARG A 14 41.82 6.89 31.39
C ARG A 14 40.84 7.88 30.77
N GLY A 15 41.32 8.85 30.00
CA GLY A 15 40.46 9.67 29.12
C GLY A 15 39.91 8.83 27.96
N ALA A 16 40.81 8.27 27.15
CA ALA A 16 40.46 7.49 25.97
C ALA A 16 39.62 6.23 26.29
N GLY A 17 39.78 5.65 27.48
CA GLY A 17 39.00 4.49 27.92
C GLY A 17 37.49 4.72 27.95
N ALA A 18 37.03 5.94 28.30
CA ALA A 18 35.60 6.25 28.37
C ALA A 18 34.97 6.45 26.98
N GLU A 19 35.69 7.09 26.05
CA GLU A 19 35.24 7.24 24.66
C GLU A 19 35.31 5.90 23.91
N ASN A 20 36.40 5.15 24.03
CA ASN A 20 36.52 3.82 23.44
C ASN A 20 35.48 2.83 23.99
N ALA A 21 35.09 2.95 25.27
CA ALA A 21 33.98 2.18 25.83
C ALA A 21 32.62 2.56 25.20
N LYS A 22 32.32 3.85 25.06
CA LYS A 22 31.11 4.32 24.36
C LYS A 22 31.08 3.85 22.91
N VAL A 23 32.17 4.00 22.17
CA VAL A 23 32.34 3.55 20.79
C VAL A 23 32.16 2.02 20.69
N SER A 24 32.77 1.24 21.60
CA SER A 24 32.60 -0.21 21.66
C SER A 24 31.15 -0.64 21.99
N GLN A 25 30.46 0.09 22.87
CA GLN A 25 29.05 -0.15 23.20
C GLN A 25 28.11 0.20 22.03
N ILE A 26 28.44 1.24 21.26
CA ILE A 26 27.79 1.58 19.99
C ILE A 26 28.02 0.46 18.97
N TYR A 27 29.24 -0.08 18.85
CA TYR A 27 29.52 -1.22 17.97
C TYR A 27 28.76 -2.49 18.34
N LEU A 28 28.65 -2.81 19.63
CA LEU A 28 27.85 -3.97 20.09
C LEU A 28 26.36 -3.79 19.76
N SER A 29 25.85 -2.55 19.90
CA SER A 29 24.47 -2.19 19.56
C SER A 29 24.23 -2.24 18.05
N PHE A 30 25.15 -1.71 17.24
CA PHE A 30 25.12 -1.76 15.77
C PHE A 30 25.12 -3.20 15.24
N MET A 31 26.04 -4.03 15.73
CA MET A 31 26.10 -5.46 15.40
C MET A 31 24.77 -6.15 15.75
N SER A 32 24.22 -5.85 16.93
CA SER A 32 22.93 -6.41 17.37
C SER A 32 21.75 -5.96 16.50
N ILE A 33 21.73 -4.71 16.02
CA ILE A 33 20.66 -4.19 15.16
C ILE A 33 20.77 -4.70 13.72
N VAL A 34 21.96 -4.70 13.11
CA VAL A 34 22.15 -5.16 11.73
C VAL A 34 22.06 -6.69 11.64
N MET A 35 22.73 -7.42 12.53
CA MET A 35 22.61 -8.88 12.60
C MET A 35 21.20 -9.28 13.04
N GLY A 36 20.58 -8.54 13.96
CA GLY A 36 19.19 -8.76 14.37
C GLY A 36 18.19 -8.52 13.24
N GLY A 37 18.37 -7.48 12.43
CA GLY A 37 17.55 -7.19 11.25
C GLY A 37 17.72 -8.23 10.13
N PHE A 38 18.96 -8.65 9.87
CA PHE A 38 19.29 -9.74 8.94
C PHE A 38 18.68 -11.07 9.41
N LEU A 39 18.91 -11.44 10.67
CA LEU A 39 18.39 -12.66 11.29
C LEU A 39 16.86 -12.62 11.33
N ALA A 40 16.24 -11.48 11.66
CA ALA A 40 14.79 -11.32 11.59
C ALA A 40 14.25 -11.46 10.16
N TYR A 41 14.92 -10.91 9.14
CA TYR A 41 14.53 -11.11 7.75
C TYR A 41 14.56 -12.59 7.35
N PHE A 42 15.65 -13.32 7.66
CA PHE A 42 15.77 -14.74 7.31
C PHE A 42 14.93 -15.67 8.19
N LEU A 43 14.75 -15.36 9.48
CA LEU A 43 13.81 -16.05 10.37
C LEU A 43 12.37 -15.85 9.91
N VAL A 44 11.97 -14.62 9.55
CA VAL A 44 10.66 -14.37 8.95
C VAL A 44 10.55 -15.14 7.64
N LEU A 45 11.50 -15.02 6.70
CA LEU A 45 11.46 -15.70 5.40
C LEU A 45 11.32 -17.24 5.53
N GLY A 46 12.07 -17.86 6.44
CA GLY A 46 12.04 -19.32 6.68
C GLY A 46 10.87 -19.78 7.54
N CYS A 47 10.51 -19.04 8.59
CA CYS A 47 9.45 -19.43 9.54
C CYS A 47 8.08 -18.83 9.21
N TRP A 48 7.92 -18.01 8.16
CA TRP A 48 6.68 -17.31 7.81
C TRP A 48 5.45 -18.23 7.82
N GLN A 49 5.60 -19.45 7.28
CA GLN A 49 4.49 -20.41 7.20
C GLN A 49 4.12 -20.98 8.58
N ARG A 50 5.10 -21.15 9.48
CA ARG A 50 4.85 -21.53 10.90
C ARG A 50 4.21 -20.38 11.68
N MET A 51 4.69 -19.15 11.48
CA MET A 51 4.07 -17.95 12.07
C MET A 51 2.61 -17.80 11.61
N ARG A 52 2.35 -18.03 10.32
CA ARG A 52 0.98 -18.04 9.76
C ARG A 52 0.12 -19.19 10.26
N GLN A 53 0.69 -20.37 10.50
CA GLN A 53 -0.01 -21.50 11.10
C GLN A 53 -0.44 -21.16 12.54
N ALA A 54 0.45 -20.58 13.35
CA ALA A 54 0.15 -20.10 14.70
C ALA A 54 -0.91 -18.97 14.71
N LEU A 55 -0.97 -18.15 13.67
CA LEU A 55 -1.99 -17.11 13.46
C LEU A 55 -3.26 -17.63 12.75
N HIS A 56 -3.47 -18.97 12.69
CA HIS A 56 -4.62 -19.64 12.05
C HIS A 56 -4.89 -19.22 10.59
N ARG A 57 -3.84 -18.89 9.81
CA ARG A 57 -3.93 -18.49 8.39
C ARG A 57 -2.95 -19.25 7.51
N THR A 58 -3.09 -20.57 7.50
CA THR A 58 -2.52 -21.42 6.47
C THR A 58 -3.08 -21.03 5.09
N GLN A 59 -2.20 -20.84 4.11
CA GLN A 59 -2.61 -20.95 2.71
C GLN A 59 -2.64 -22.43 2.36
N THR A 60 -3.83 -22.97 2.10
CA THR A 60 -4.01 -24.33 1.61
C THR A 60 -3.50 -24.40 0.17
N ILE A 61 -2.37 -25.08 -0.04
CA ILE A 61 -1.89 -25.43 -1.37
C ILE A 61 -2.37 -26.84 -1.72
N PHE A 62 -2.79 -27.04 -2.96
CA PHE A 62 -2.85 -28.38 -3.53
C PHE A 62 -1.43 -28.75 -4.00
N LEU A 63 -0.93 -29.91 -3.56
CA LEU A 63 0.30 -30.51 -4.04
C LEU A 63 0.03 -31.99 -4.26
N ASP A 64 0.11 -32.44 -5.51
CA ASP A 64 -0.18 -33.81 -5.96
C ASP A 64 0.32 -34.90 -4.99
N LYS A 65 1.61 -34.84 -4.61
CA LYS A 65 2.29 -35.81 -3.76
C LYS A 65 1.79 -35.87 -2.30
N LEU A 66 1.08 -34.85 -1.83
CA LEU A 66 0.53 -34.78 -0.47
C LEU A 66 -1.01 -34.83 -0.43
N CYS A 67 -1.67 -34.39 -1.50
CA CYS A 67 -3.14 -34.28 -1.58
C CYS A 67 -3.79 -35.49 -2.27
N ILE A 68 -3.03 -36.28 -3.04
CA ILE A 68 -3.46 -37.57 -3.57
C ILE A 68 -2.76 -38.67 -2.75
N ALA A 69 -3.50 -39.71 -2.36
CA ALA A 69 -2.94 -40.85 -1.65
C ALA A 69 -1.82 -41.52 -2.47
N GLN A 70 -0.65 -41.73 -1.89
CA GLN A 70 0.51 -42.31 -2.60
C GLN A 70 0.66 -43.83 -2.38
N HIS A 71 0.00 -44.39 -1.37
CA HIS A 71 0.18 -45.79 -0.93
C HIS A 71 -1.05 -46.69 -1.16
N ASP A 72 -2.22 -46.11 -1.39
CA ASP A 72 -3.46 -46.81 -1.74
C ASP A 72 -3.77 -46.51 -3.21
N GLU A 73 -3.56 -47.49 -4.09
CA GLU A 73 -3.74 -47.31 -5.54
C GLU A 73 -5.21 -46.99 -5.93
N ALA A 74 -6.21 -47.41 -5.15
CA ALA A 74 -7.61 -47.14 -5.44
C ALA A 74 -8.04 -45.73 -5.00
N LEU A 75 -7.51 -45.22 -3.89
CA LEU A 75 -7.64 -43.80 -3.51
C LEU A 75 -6.78 -42.89 -4.40
N LYS A 76 -5.63 -43.36 -4.86
CA LYS A 76 -4.75 -42.69 -5.83
C LYS A 76 -5.46 -42.52 -7.18
N GLU A 77 -6.02 -43.58 -7.74
CA GLU A 77 -6.84 -43.52 -8.96
C GLU A 77 -8.02 -42.54 -8.81
N LYS A 78 -8.77 -42.62 -7.71
CA LYS A 78 -9.87 -41.69 -7.42
C LYS A 78 -9.40 -40.23 -7.30
N GLY A 79 -8.25 -39.99 -6.66
CA GLY A 79 -7.64 -38.67 -6.55
C GLY A 79 -7.15 -38.12 -7.89
N ILE A 80 -6.56 -38.98 -8.73
CA ILE A 80 -6.12 -38.67 -10.11
C ILE A 80 -7.33 -38.31 -10.99
N LEU A 81 -8.40 -39.12 -10.98
CA LEU A 81 -9.64 -38.82 -11.69
C LEU A 81 -10.33 -37.55 -11.14
N GLY A 82 -10.15 -37.26 -9.85
CA GLY A 82 -10.61 -36.04 -9.17
C GLY A 82 -9.75 -34.79 -9.41
N LEU A 83 -8.59 -34.87 -10.08
CA LEU A 83 -7.62 -33.77 -10.20
C LEU A 83 -8.26 -32.47 -10.73
N ALA A 84 -9.17 -32.59 -11.70
CA ALA A 84 -9.87 -31.45 -12.28
C ALA A 84 -10.71 -30.67 -11.24
N ALA A 85 -11.25 -31.31 -10.20
CA ALA A 85 -11.98 -30.64 -9.13
C ALA A 85 -11.04 -29.86 -8.18
N PHE A 86 -9.86 -30.39 -7.88
CA PHE A 86 -8.84 -29.69 -7.09
C PHE A 86 -8.31 -28.46 -7.84
N LEU A 87 -7.97 -28.61 -9.12
CA LEU A 87 -7.53 -27.51 -9.97
C LEU A 87 -8.66 -26.47 -10.17
N HIS A 88 -9.91 -26.89 -10.39
CA HIS A 88 -11.04 -25.97 -10.46
C HIS A 88 -11.22 -25.15 -9.18
N ARG A 89 -11.02 -25.74 -7.99
CA ARG A 89 -11.09 -25.03 -6.69
C ARG A 89 -9.85 -24.19 -6.34
N SER A 90 -8.79 -24.21 -7.15
CA SER A 90 -7.53 -23.50 -6.86
C SER A 90 -7.47 -22.12 -7.52
N ASP A 91 -7.41 -21.03 -6.73
CA ASP A 91 -7.41 -19.65 -7.24
C ASP A 91 -6.33 -19.35 -8.30
N LYS A 92 -5.18 -20.04 -8.19
CA LYS A 92 -3.97 -19.84 -9.02
C LYS A 92 -3.23 -21.16 -9.20
N LEU A 93 -2.47 -21.26 -10.29
CA LEU A 93 -1.52 -22.36 -10.52
C LEU A 93 -0.09 -21.81 -10.48
N LEU A 94 0.73 -22.29 -9.55
CA LEU A 94 2.15 -21.94 -9.45
C LEU A 94 2.98 -23.00 -10.17
N VAL A 95 3.59 -22.65 -11.29
CA VAL A 95 4.42 -23.55 -12.10
C VAL A 95 5.90 -23.31 -11.74
N LEU A 96 6.47 -24.23 -10.96
CA LEU A 96 7.91 -24.29 -10.67
C LEU A 96 8.63 -25.01 -11.82
N TRP A 97 9.18 -24.24 -12.76
CA TRP A 97 9.62 -24.75 -14.04
C TRP A 97 11.12 -25.12 -14.10
N SER A 98 11.40 -26.15 -14.89
CA SER A 98 12.72 -26.61 -15.33
C SER A 98 12.60 -27.20 -16.75
N PRO A 99 13.69 -27.43 -17.50
CA PRO A 99 13.63 -28.00 -18.87
C PRO A 99 12.86 -29.32 -18.98
N ARG A 100 12.79 -30.11 -17.90
CA ARG A 100 12.07 -31.40 -17.88
C ARG A 100 10.56 -31.25 -17.70
N TYR A 101 10.03 -30.06 -17.44
CA TYR A 101 8.62 -29.85 -17.11
C TYR A 101 7.69 -30.21 -18.29
N PHE A 102 7.92 -29.62 -19.46
CA PHE A 102 7.11 -29.91 -20.67
C PHE A 102 7.38 -31.28 -21.28
N ALA A 103 8.44 -31.96 -20.84
CA ALA A 103 8.72 -33.35 -21.21
C ALA A 103 7.92 -34.37 -20.38
N ARG A 104 7.21 -33.98 -19.31
CA ARG A 104 6.38 -34.87 -18.47
C ARG A 104 4.90 -34.68 -18.78
N LEU A 105 4.20 -35.76 -19.16
CA LEU A 105 2.77 -35.71 -19.53
C LEU A 105 1.91 -35.13 -18.41
N TRP A 106 2.12 -35.59 -17.18
CA TRP A 106 1.37 -35.15 -15.99
C TRP A 106 1.41 -33.62 -15.80
N CYS A 107 2.61 -33.04 -15.88
CA CYS A 107 2.84 -31.60 -15.65
C CYS A 107 2.16 -30.71 -16.71
N VAL A 108 2.01 -31.19 -17.95
CA VAL A 108 1.28 -30.47 -19.00
C VAL A 108 -0.23 -30.69 -18.90
N TYR A 109 -0.66 -31.89 -18.49
CA TYR A 109 -2.06 -32.19 -18.17
C TYR A 109 -2.59 -31.30 -17.05
N GLU A 110 -1.82 -31.05 -15.98
CA GLU A 110 -2.16 -30.11 -14.91
C GLU A 110 -2.42 -28.68 -15.43
N ILE A 111 -1.52 -28.14 -16.25
CA ILE A 111 -1.67 -26.81 -16.84
C ILE A 111 -2.90 -26.74 -17.76
N ALA A 112 -3.06 -27.70 -18.67
CA ALA A 112 -4.18 -27.72 -19.61
C ALA A 112 -5.54 -27.89 -18.90
N THR A 113 -5.59 -28.69 -17.84
CA THR A 113 -6.79 -28.84 -16.99
C THR A 113 -7.16 -27.51 -16.32
N PHE A 114 -6.17 -26.74 -15.86
CA PHE A 114 -6.38 -25.40 -15.29
C PHE A 114 -6.79 -24.36 -16.35
N MET A 115 -6.28 -24.49 -17.59
CA MET A 115 -6.62 -23.63 -18.74
C MET A 115 -7.97 -23.95 -19.40
N LYS A 116 -8.62 -25.07 -19.06
CA LYS A 116 -9.92 -25.46 -19.63
C LYS A 116 -10.99 -24.38 -19.41
N ASP A 117 -10.85 -23.60 -18.34
CA ASP A 117 -11.47 -22.28 -18.20
C ASP A 117 -10.50 -21.21 -18.75
N ARG A 118 -10.78 -20.74 -19.98
CA ARG A 118 -9.93 -19.77 -20.70
C ARG A 118 -9.71 -18.44 -19.97
N HIS A 119 -10.60 -18.05 -19.04
CA HIS A 119 -10.43 -16.81 -18.27
C HIS A 119 -9.28 -16.91 -17.26
N ARG A 120 -8.97 -18.13 -16.80
CA ARG A 120 -8.02 -18.40 -15.72
C ARG A 120 -6.56 -18.55 -16.16
N ALA A 121 -6.27 -18.57 -17.46
CA ALA A 121 -4.89 -18.67 -17.94
C ALA A 121 -3.99 -17.50 -17.44
N LYS A 122 -4.57 -16.31 -17.22
CA LYS A 122 -3.92 -15.15 -16.58
C LYS A 122 -3.53 -15.38 -15.10
N SER A 123 -4.07 -16.41 -14.44
CA SER A 123 -3.81 -16.79 -13.04
C SER A 123 -2.76 -17.88 -12.88
N ILE A 124 -2.15 -18.35 -13.97
CA ILE A 124 -0.95 -19.19 -13.95
C ILE A 124 0.24 -18.28 -13.65
N LEU A 125 1.10 -18.66 -12.70
CA LEU A 125 2.34 -17.95 -12.36
C LEU A 125 3.53 -18.87 -12.65
N PHE A 126 4.32 -18.52 -13.66
CA PHE A 126 5.45 -19.32 -14.11
C PHE A 126 6.77 -18.80 -13.51
N ILE A 127 7.50 -19.66 -12.77
CA ILE A 127 8.77 -19.30 -12.10
C ILE A 127 9.85 -20.35 -12.42
N PRO A 128 10.96 -19.98 -13.08
CA PRO A 128 12.11 -20.87 -13.24
C PRO A 128 12.79 -21.18 -11.90
N VAL A 129 13.01 -22.46 -11.58
CA VAL A 129 13.59 -22.86 -10.29
C VAL A 129 14.99 -22.27 -10.06
N LYS A 130 15.82 -22.22 -11.11
CA LYS A 130 17.16 -21.58 -11.08
C LYS A 130 17.12 -20.08 -10.68
N MET A 131 15.99 -19.41 -10.88
CA MET A 131 15.83 -17.99 -10.53
C MET A 131 15.88 -17.77 -9.01
N ALA A 132 15.39 -18.72 -8.21
CA ALA A 132 15.46 -18.64 -6.74
C ALA A 132 16.91 -18.73 -6.24
N SER A 133 17.73 -19.60 -6.82
CA SER A 133 19.16 -19.72 -6.52
C SER A 133 19.92 -18.45 -6.88
N LEU A 134 19.62 -17.84 -8.04
CA LEU A 134 20.17 -16.54 -8.44
C LEU A 134 19.77 -15.43 -7.45
N PHE A 135 18.49 -15.34 -7.08
CA PHE A 135 18.01 -14.33 -6.12
C PHE A 135 18.67 -14.47 -4.74
N PHE A 136 18.83 -15.70 -4.23
CA PHE A 136 19.53 -15.95 -2.98
C PHE A 136 21.01 -15.52 -3.07
N LEU A 137 21.71 -15.93 -4.13
CA LEU A 137 23.11 -15.56 -4.36
C LEU A 137 23.29 -14.04 -4.43
N TYR A 138 22.52 -13.32 -5.27
CA TYR A 138 22.60 -11.87 -5.37
C TYR A 138 22.27 -11.17 -4.04
N SER A 139 21.23 -11.61 -3.32
CA SER A 139 20.84 -11.02 -2.04
C SER A 139 21.93 -11.21 -0.98
N ALA A 140 22.42 -12.44 -0.77
CA ALA A 140 23.47 -12.72 0.20
C ALA A 140 24.78 -11.97 -0.15
N SER A 141 25.15 -11.96 -1.42
CA SER A 141 26.36 -11.27 -1.90
C SER A 141 26.29 -9.76 -1.72
N TRP A 142 25.13 -9.15 -1.98
CA TRP A 142 24.94 -7.72 -1.77
C TRP A 142 25.02 -7.37 -0.28
N HIS A 143 24.38 -8.13 0.61
CA HIS A 143 24.53 -7.93 2.05
C HIS A 143 26.00 -8.00 2.51
N VAL A 144 26.76 -8.99 2.05
CA VAL A 144 28.20 -9.12 2.40
C VAL A 144 29.00 -7.95 1.84
N LEU A 145 28.76 -7.53 0.60
CA LEU A 145 29.43 -6.38 -0.02
C LEU A 145 29.15 -5.07 0.73
N THR A 146 27.88 -4.84 1.08
CA THR A 146 27.42 -3.69 1.87
C THR A 146 27.98 -3.70 3.29
N TYR A 147 28.02 -4.86 3.95
CA TYR A 147 28.65 -5.04 5.26
C TYR A 147 30.16 -4.75 5.21
N CYS A 148 30.87 -5.31 4.23
CA CYS A 148 32.30 -5.06 4.05
C CYS A 148 32.63 -3.61 3.70
N TYR A 149 31.75 -2.92 2.96
CA TYR A 149 31.88 -1.47 2.74
C TYR A 149 31.79 -0.70 4.07
N TYR A 150 30.75 -0.94 4.89
CA TYR A 150 30.61 -0.25 6.18
C TYR A 150 31.70 -0.60 7.20
N MET A 151 32.16 -1.85 7.24
CA MET A 151 33.27 -2.25 8.10
C MET A 151 34.58 -1.52 7.78
N VAL A 152 34.72 -0.93 6.58
CA VAL A 152 35.90 -0.14 6.21
C VAL A 152 35.63 1.36 6.25
N ASP A 153 34.44 1.82 5.88
CA ASP A 153 33.97 3.22 6.06
C ASP A 153 34.06 3.67 7.54
N ASP A 154 33.66 2.78 8.46
CA ASP A 154 33.70 3.04 9.91
C ASP A 154 35.13 2.89 10.47
N ALA A 155 35.86 1.83 10.07
CA ALA A 155 37.27 1.66 10.43
C ALA A 155 38.22 2.71 9.78
N ALA A 156 37.67 3.62 8.96
CA ALA A 156 38.37 4.68 8.26
C ALA A 156 38.17 6.08 8.87
N ASP A 157 37.44 6.24 9.97
CA ASP A 157 37.47 7.49 10.73
C ASP A 157 38.93 7.81 11.12
N GLY A 158 39.48 8.89 10.53
CA GLY A 158 40.89 9.28 10.62
C GLY A 158 41.86 8.71 9.56
N ARG A 159 41.40 7.94 8.55
CA ARG A 159 42.24 7.39 7.46
C ARG A 159 42.00 8.10 6.13
N SER A 160 43.08 8.31 5.36
CA SER A 160 42.99 8.95 4.04
C SER A 160 42.30 8.04 3.01
N LEU A 161 41.57 8.64 2.06
CA LEU A 161 40.78 7.93 1.02
C LEU A 161 41.57 6.83 0.29
N LEU A 162 42.88 7.02 0.11
CA LEU A 162 43.79 6.03 -0.46
C LEU A 162 43.89 4.76 0.42
N GLN A 163 44.05 4.92 1.74
CA GLN A 163 44.10 3.81 2.70
C GLN A 163 42.75 3.09 2.78
N GLN A 164 41.63 3.83 2.73
CA GLN A 164 40.28 3.25 2.66
C GLN A 164 40.15 2.37 1.41
N THR A 165 40.54 2.91 0.26
CA THR A 165 40.50 2.22 -1.04
C THR A 165 41.36 0.96 -1.03
N VAL A 166 42.57 1.00 -0.47
CA VAL A 166 43.48 -0.16 -0.34
C VAL A 166 42.89 -1.28 0.54
N ILE A 167 41.98 -0.97 1.47
CA ILE A 167 41.32 -1.96 2.34
C ILE A 167 40.00 -2.46 1.73
N VAL A 168 39.18 -1.59 1.13
CA VAL A 168 37.94 -2.00 0.44
C VAL A 168 38.23 -2.83 -0.81
N ALA A 169 39.16 -2.39 -1.66
CA ALA A 169 39.31 -2.93 -3.01
C ALA A 169 39.65 -4.43 -3.06
N PRO A 170 40.53 -5.00 -2.20
CA PRO A 170 40.77 -6.44 -2.16
C PRO A 170 39.52 -7.22 -1.77
N VAL A 171 38.77 -6.78 -0.75
CA VAL A 171 37.56 -7.46 -0.27
C VAL A 171 36.45 -7.40 -1.32
N PHE A 172 36.23 -6.22 -1.90
CA PHE A 172 35.31 -6.00 -3.03
C PHE A 172 35.68 -6.89 -4.21
N ALA A 173 36.96 -6.92 -4.60
CA ALA A 173 37.46 -7.74 -5.70
C ALA A 173 37.31 -9.24 -5.42
N THR A 174 37.55 -9.72 -4.20
CA THR A 174 37.35 -11.13 -3.81
C THR A 174 35.87 -11.52 -3.86
N ILE A 175 34.97 -10.68 -3.33
CA ILE A 175 33.52 -10.91 -3.42
C ILE A 175 33.10 -10.94 -4.89
N CYS A 176 33.50 -9.96 -5.71
CA CYS A 176 33.22 -9.95 -7.14
C CYS A 176 33.78 -11.17 -7.88
N ALA A 177 35.01 -11.61 -7.56
CA ALA A 177 35.67 -12.76 -8.20
C ALA A 177 35.00 -14.11 -7.89
N ILE A 178 34.29 -14.23 -6.76
CA ILE A 178 33.49 -15.43 -6.42
C ILE A 178 32.06 -15.29 -6.96
N VAL A 179 31.42 -14.15 -6.69
CA VAL A 179 29.99 -13.93 -6.94
C VAL A 179 29.68 -13.76 -8.42
N ILE A 180 30.49 -13.00 -9.17
CA ILE A 180 30.19 -12.74 -10.59
C ILE A 180 30.27 -14.04 -11.40
N PRO A 181 31.31 -14.90 -11.28
CA PRO A 181 31.32 -16.19 -11.97
C PRO A 181 30.17 -17.12 -11.55
N CYS A 182 29.84 -17.19 -10.26
CA CYS A 182 28.71 -18.01 -9.78
C CYS A 182 27.36 -17.53 -10.33
N ALA A 183 27.10 -16.22 -10.28
CA ALA A 183 25.88 -15.60 -10.81
C ALA A 183 25.81 -15.68 -12.33
N TYR A 184 26.95 -15.57 -13.02
CA TYR A 184 27.05 -15.70 -14.48
C TYR A 184 26.86 -17.15 -14.95
N ALA A 185 27.41 -18.13 -14.23
CA ALA A 185 27.22 -19.55 -14.51
C ALA A 185 25.77 -20.00 -14.28
N LEU A 186 25.16 -19.60 -13.15
CA LEU A 186 23.73 -19.82 -12.89
C LEU A 186 22.84 -19.04 -13.88
N GLY A 187 23.25 -17.83 -14.25
CA GLY A 187 22.57 -16.96 -15.23
C GLY A 187 22.52 -17.59 -16.61
N ILE A 188 23.68 -17.95 -17.19
CA ILE A 188 23.76 -18.73 -18.44
C ILE A 188 22.98 -20.05 -18.30
N GLY A 189 23.13 -20.73 -17.15
CA GLY A 189 22.43 -21.98 -16.86
C GLY A 189 20.90 -21.83 -16.90
N MET A 190 20.35 -20.69 -16.49
CA MET A 190 18.92 -20.38 -16.59
C MET A 190 18.54 -19.88 -18.00
N MET A 191 19.39 -19.08 -18.63
CA MET A 191 19.11 -18.49 -19.94
C MET A 191 19.12 -19.53 -21.06
N LYS A 192 19.97 -20.56 -21.00
CA LYS A 192 19.96 -21.71 -21.92
C LYS A 192 18.64 -22.48 -21.83
N ASP A 193 18.20 -22.82 -20.61
CA ASP A 193 16.89 -23.44 -20.40
C ASP A 193 15.78 -22.61 -21.07
N VAL A 194 15.82 -21.28 -20.92
CA VAL A 194 14.83 -20.33 -21.45
C VAL A 194 14.98 -20.13 -22.97
N GLU A 195 16.16 -20.33 -23.56
CA GLU A 195 16.39 -20.35 -25.00
C GLU A 195 15.69 -21.55 -25.67
N GLU A 196 15.69 -22.69 -24.98
CA GLU A 196 15.00 -23.91 -25.41
C GLU A 196 13.48 -23.84 -25.23
N LEU A 197 12.97 -23.14 -24.20
CA LEU A 197 11.55 -23.10 -23.85
C LEU A 197 10.61 -22.75 -25.04
N PRO A 198 10.86 -21.73 -25.89
CA PRO A 198 10.08 -21.49 -27.10
C PRO A 198 10.12 -22.65 -28.11
N ALA A 199 11.21 -23.43 -28.17
CA ALA A 199 11.29 -24.60 -29.03
C ALA A 199 10.50 -25.76 -28.42
N GLN A 200 10.72 -26.08 -27.14
CA GLN A 200 9.98 -27.09 -26.37
C GLN A 200 8.45 -26.89 -26.46
N LEU A 201 7.98 -25.64 -26.37
CA LEU A 201 6.56 -25.30 -26.49
C LEU A 201 6.02 -25.43 -27.92
N ARG A 202 6.80 -25.09 -28.96
CA ARG A 202 6.37 -25.22 -30.37
C ARG A 202 6.38 -26.65 -30.87
N SER A 203 7.37 -27.46 -30.46
CA SER A 203 7.47 -28.88 -30.83
C SER A 203 6.79 -29.82 -29.84
N PHE A 204 6.03 -29.29 -28.87
CA PHE A 204 5.28 -30.09 -27.93
C PHE A 204 4.30 -31.02 -28.64
N ASP A 205 4.34 -32.30 -28.29
CA ASP A 205 3.35 -33.31 -28.67
C ASP A 205 3.08 -34.23 -27.48
N VAL A 206 1.81 -34.32 -27.10
CA VAL A 206 1.29 -35.14 -26.02
C VAL A 206 1.66 -36.62 -26.16
N ARG A 207 1.76 -37.14 -27.41
CA ARG A 207 2.17 -38.53 -27.69
C ARG A 207 3.63 -38.80 -27.28
N ARG A 208 4.47 -37.76 -27.32
CA ARG A 208 5.91 -37.82 -27.01
C ARG A 208 6.24 -37.49 -25.55
N ALA A 209 5.29 -36.97 -24.79
CA ALA A 209 5.51 -36.62 -23.37
C ALA A 209 5.70 -37.88 -22.50
N ALA A 210 6.75 -37.88 -21.68
CA ALA A 210 7.14 -39.01 -20.86
C ALA A 210 6.22 -39.21 -19.65
N CYS A 211 5.99 -40.47 -19.30
CA CYS A 211 5.22 -40.92 -18.14
C CYS A 211 6.11 -41.81 -17.28
N ALA A 212 6.04 -41.69 -15.95
CA ALA A 212 6.92 -42.45 -15.06
C ALA A 212 6.60 -43.95 -15.15
N CYS A 213 5.31 -44.30 -15.19
CA CYS A 213 4.86 -45.68 -15.36
C CYS A 213 5.47 -46.39 -16.58
N CYS A 214 5.66 -45.68 -17.70
CA CYS A 214 6.18 -46.22 -18.95
C CYS A 214 7.72 -46.33 -18.99
N THR A 215 8.43 -45.81 -17.99
CA THR A 215 9.89 -45.99 -17.86
C THR A 215 10.28 -47.25 -17.09
N PHE A 216 9.32 -47.92 -16.45
CA PHE A 216 9.55 -49.19 -15.77
C PHE A 216 9.21 -50.38 -16.70
N PRO A 217 10.04 -51.45 -16.73
CA PRO A 217 9.73 -52.66 -17.47
C PRO A 217 8.34 -53.19 -17.13
N GLN A 218 7.57 -53.55 -18.17
CA GLN A 218 6.22 -54.15 -18.05
C GLN A 218 5.21 -53.33 -17.20
N HIS A 219 5.46 -52.03 -16.95
CA HIS A 219 4.69 -51.22 -15.97
C HIS A 219 4.67 -51.85 -14.57
N LEU A 220 5.80 -52.38 -14.07
CA LEU A 220 5.94 -52.87 -12.70
C LEU A 220 6.57 -51.80 -11.79
N HIS A 221 6.06 -51.64 -10.57
CA HIS A 221 6.62 -50.72 -9.58
C HIS A 221 8.00 -51.23 -9.10
N PRO A 222 9.08 -50.42 -9.14
CA PRO A 222 10.45 -50.90 -8.99
C PRO A 222 10.76 -51.50 -7.61
N GLU A 223 10.09 -51.05 -6.55
CA GLU A 223 10.32 -51.50 -5.18
C GLU A 223 9.39 -52.64 -4.73
N THR A 224 8.30 -52.90 -5.46
CA THR A 224 7.23 -53.81 -4.98
C THR A 224 6.80 -54.87 -6.00
N GLY A 225 7.29 -54.81 -7.24
CA GLY A 225 6.99 -55.79 -8.30
C GLY A 225 5.54 -55.82 -8.78
N ARG A 226 4.65 -54.95 -8.24
CA ARG A 226 3.24 -54.90 -8.61
C ARG A 226 3.04 -54.14 -9.92
N GLY A 227 2.13 -54.62 -10.76
CA GLY A 227 1.67 -53.88 -11.94
C GLY A 227 0.99 -52.57 -11.52
N ILE A 228 1.41 -51.47 -12.15
CA ILE A 228 0.83 -50.13 -11.95
C ILE A 228 0.03 -49.71 -13.19
N PRO A 229 -1.07 -48.95 -13.02
CA PRO A 229 -1.84 -48.45 -14.15
C PRO A 229 -0.99 -47.51 -15.03
N CYS A 230 -1.27 -47.50 -16.32
CA CYS A 230 -0.56 -46.64 -17.26
C CYS A 230 -1.10 -45.20 -17.20
N ASP A 231 -0.36 -44.29 -16.56
CA ASP A 231 -0.64 -42.84 -16.48
C ASP A 231 -1.04 -42.27 -17.85
N ARG A 232 -0.34 -42.69 -18.91
CA ARG A 232 -0.61 -42.27 -20.29
C ARG A 232 -2.00 -42.67 -20.75
N ALA A 233 -2.41 -43.91 -20.54
CA ALA A 233 -3.74 -44.39 -20.94
C ALA A 233 -4.86 -43.67 -20.18
N LEU A 234 -4.64 -43.34 -18.90
CA LEU A 234 -5.60 -42.57 -18.10
C LEU A 234 -5.71 -41.13 -18.60
N VAL A 235 -4.58 -40.43 -18.81
CA VAL A 235 -4.57 -39.05 -19.32
C VAL A 235 -5.19 -38.97 -20.72
N LEU A 236 -4.81 -39.85 -21.65
CA LEU A 236 -5.38 -39.87 -23.01
C LEU A 236 -6.91 -40.11 -22.97
N ARG A 237 -7.40 -41.03 -22.14
CA ARG A 237 -8.85 -41.25 -21.92
C ARG A 237 -9.56 -39.99 -21.40
N MET A 238 -8.92 -39.22 -20.52
CA MET A 238 -9.46 -37.95 -20.02
C MET A 238 -9.43 -36.83 -21.08
N LEU A 239 -8.41 -36.79 -21.94
CA LEU A 239 -8.35 -35.87 -23.08
C LEU A 239 -9.43 -36.18 -24.12
N HIS A 240 -9.64 -37.46 -24.46
CA HIS A 240 -10.73 -37.90 -25.33
C HIS A 240 -12.08 -37.45 -24.77
N LYS A 241 -12.32 -37.65 -23.47
CA LYS A 241 -13.53 -37.19 -22.76
C LYS A 241 -13.71 -35.66 -22.73
N TRP A 242 -12.68 -34.87 -23.04
CA TRP A 242 -12.73 -33.40 -22.99
C TRP A 242 -12.74 -32.70 -24.34
N TYR A 243 -12.17 -33.34 -25.36
CA TYR A 243 -11.88 -32.74 -26.66
C TYR A 243 -12.38 -33.59 -27.83
N GLY A 244 -12.72 -34.87 -27.63
CA GLY A 244 -13.22 -35.76 -28.67
C GLY A 244 -14.69 -35.51 -29.01
N SER A 245 -14.97 -35.43 -30.32
CA SER A 245 -16.33 -35.50 -30.90
C SER A 245 -16.59 -36.90 -31.47
N PRO A 246 -17.85 -37.38 -31.54
CA PRO A 246 -18.18 -38.64 -32.23
C PRO A 246 -17.74 -38.66 -33.70
N ASP A 247 -17.69 -37.49 -34.34
CA ASP A 247 -17.35 -37.31 -35.76
C ASP A 247 -15.88 -36.93 -36.00
N GLN A 248 -15.00 -37.05 -34.99
CA GLN A 248 -13.57 -36.79 -35.12
C GLN A 248 -12.75 -38.07 -35.32
N ASP A 249 -11.68 -37.93 -36.08
CA ASP A 249 -10.57 -38.88 -36.16
C ASP A 249 -9.95 -39.17 -34.77
N GLU A 250 -9.43 -40.40 -34.57
CA GLU A 250 -8.88 -40.88 -33.29
C GLU A 250 -7.72 -40.01 -32.78
N ASP A 251 -7.02 -39.30 -33.66
CA ASP A 251 -5.91 -38.40 -33.31
C ASP A 251 -6.31 -36.91 -33.20
N GLY A 252 -7.54 -36.55 -33.60
CA GLY A 252 -8.00 -35.16 -33.71
C GLY A 252 -8.07 -34.41 -32.37
N TYR A 253 -8.53 -35.10 -31.32
CA TYR A 253 -8.62 -34.53 -29.97
C TYR A 253 -7.25 -34.30 -29.32
N LEU A 254 -6.23 -35.09 -29.71
CA LEU A 254 -4.85 -34.92 -29.26
C LEU A 254 -4.20 -33.72 -29.95
N GLU A 255 -4.51 -33.48 -31.22
CA GLU A 255 -3.98 -32.30 -31.91
C GLU A 255 -4.67 -31.00 -31.49
N GLN A 256 -5.94 -31.04 -31.09
CA GLN A 256 -6.59 -29.90 -30.41
C GLN A 256 -5.89 -29.56 -29.08
N PHE A 257 -5.52 -30.56 -28.28
CA PHE A 257 -4.75 -30.38 -27.05
C PHE A 257 -3.34 -29.82 -27.33
N ASN A 258 -2.63 -30.39 -28.31
CA ASN A 258 -1.33 -29.88 -28.75
C ASN A 258 -1.42 -28.41 -29.20
N SER A 259 -2.47 -28.05 -29.95
CA SER A 259 -2.72 -26.68 -30.39
C SER A 259 -2.95 -25.72 -29.21
N LEU A 260 -3.71 -26.12 -28.18
CA LEU A 260 -3.89 -25.31 -26.97
C LEU A 260 -2.54 -25.01 -26.27
N VAL A 261 -1.64 -26.01 -26.17
CA VAL A 261 -0.30 -25.81 -25.60
C VAL A 261 0.58 -24.91 -26.49
N ARG A 262 0.61 -25.15 -27.80
CA ARG A 262 1.45 -24.40 -28.75
C ARG A 262 0.97 -22.96 -28.98
N CYS A 263 -0.34 -22.73 -28.98
CA CYS A 263 -0.96 -21.49 -29.45
C CYS A 263 -1.58 -20.64 -28.32
N GLU A 264 -2.22 -21.24 -27.31
CA GLU A 264 -2.84 -20.48 -26.21
C GLU A 264 -1.91 -20.32 -25.00
N LEU A 265 -1.18 -21.38 -24.61
CA LEU A 265 -0.28 -21.33 -23.45
C LEU A 265 1.05 -20.61 -23.76
N ALA A 266 1.68 -20.95 -24.88
CA ALA A 266 3.04 -20.48 -25.18
C ALA A 266 3.18 -18.94 -25.21
N PRO A 267 2.27 -18.16 -25.83
CA PRO A 267 2.36 -16.69 -25.79
C PRO A 267 2.23 -16.12 -24.38
N GLN A 268 1.49 -16.79 -23.48
CA GLN A 268 1.30 -16.35 -22.10
C GLN A 268 2.54 -16.61 -21.25
N ILE A 269 3.13 -17.81 -21.33
CA ILE A 269 4.40 -18.12 -20.64
C ILE A 269 5.51 -17.20 -21.12
N LEU A 270 5.71 -17.09 -22.44
CA LEU A 270 6.75 -16.23 -23.01
C LEU A 270 6.50 -14.75 -22.69
N GLY A 271 5.23 -14.32 -22.62
CA GLY A 271 4.82 -13.01 -22.13
C GLY A 271 5.15 -12.77 -20.65
N GLN A 272 5.07 -13.79 -19.79
CA GLN A 272 5.47 -13.69 -18.38
C GLN A 272 7.00 -13.66 -18.20
N VAL A 273 7.73 -14.52 -18.92
CA VAL A 273 9.20 -14.56 -18.92
C VAL A 273 9.81 -13.24 -19.40
N ASN A 274 9.20 -12.59 -20.41
CA ASN A 274 9.61 -11.26 -20.85
C ASN A 274 9.23 -10.13 -19.87
N ARG A 275 8.34 -10.38 -18.89
CA ARG A 275 7.84 -9.40 -17.90
C ARG A 275 8.41 -9.61 -16.48
N THR A 276 9.37 -10.50 -16.29
CA THR A 276 9.89 -10.83 -14.95
C THR A 276 10.84 -9.83 -14.26
N PRO A 277 11.46 -8.78 -14.87
CA PRO A 277 12.45 -7.93 -14.18
C PRO A 277 11.87 -6.98 -13.11
N CYS A 278 10.58 -7.11 -12.77
CA CYS A 278 9.98 -6.45 -11.60
C CYS A 278 10.29 -7.18 -10.28
N TYR A 279 10.55 -8.50 -10.29
CA TYR A 279 10.81 -9.25 -9.06
C TYR A 279 12.19 -8.95 -8.45
N SER A 280 13.20 -8.70 -9.30
CA SER A 280 14.54 -8.28 -8.88
C SER A 280 14.55 -6.97 -8.09
N PHE A 281 13.60 -6.06 -8.32
CA PHE A 281 13.52 -4.81 -7.57
C PHE A 281 13.29 -5.06 -6.07
N TYR A 282 12.30 -5.87 -5.71
CA TYR A 282 11.98 -6.17 -4.32
C TYR A 282 13.08 -6.98 -3.62
N VAL A 283 13.71 -7.91 -4.33
CA VAL A 283 14.79 -8.76 -3.79
C VAL A 283 16.08 -7.97 -3.52
N VAL A 284 16.38 -6.92 -4.31
CA VAL A 284 17.54 -6.05 -4.11
C VAL A 284 17.24 -4.91 -3.14
N ALA A 285 16.05 -4.30 -3.19
CA ALA A 285 15.72 -3.15 -2.36
C ALA A 285 15.46 -3.52 -0.88
N ALA A 286 14.76 -4.63 -0.60
CA ALA A 286 14.43 -5.00 0.78
C ALA A 286 15.66 -5.23 1.70
N PRO A 287 16.75 -5.91 1.25
CA PRO A 287 18.04 -5.96 1.93
C PRO A 287 18.61 -4.60 2.39
N ASN A 288 18.37 -3.52 1.64
CA ASN A 288 18.97 -2.22 1.89
C ASN A 288 18.17 -1.36 2.91
N VAL A 289 17.02 -1.85 3.39
CA VAL A 289 16.14 -1.12 4.33
C VAL A 289 16.69 -1.06 5.77
N PRO A 290 17.20 -2.15 6.38
CA PRO A 290 17.80 -2.08 7.72
C PRO A 290 18.99 -1.11 7.81
N PHE A 291 19.75 -0.95 6.73
CA PHE A 291 20.88 -0.02 6.68
C PHE A 291 20.46 1.46 6.69
N LEU A 292 19.22 1.78 6.25
CA LEU A 292 18.67 3.13 6.40
C LEU A 292 18.53 3.51 7.90
N ALA A 293 18.25 2.53 8.76
CA ALA A 293 18.14 2.71 10.21
C ALA A 293 19.50 2.78 10.94
N TYR A 294 20.62 2.44 10.30
CA TYR A 294 21.97 2.73 10.81
C TYR A 294 22.39 4.17 10.50
N TYR A 295 22.12 4.62 9.26
CA TYR A 295 22.48 5.96 8.83
C TYR A 295 21.77 7.06 9.62
N ILE A 296 20.46 6.95 9.82
CA ILE A 296 19.67 8.02 10.47
C ILE A 296 20.21 8.39 11.87
N PRO A 297 20.59 7.45 12.77
CA PRO A 297 21.30 7.78 14.01
C PRO A 297 22.73 8.32 13.83
N ARG A 298 23.59 7.69 13.01
CA ARG A 298 24.98 8.18 12.77
C ARG A 298 24.96 9.60 12.17
N TRP A 299 23.89 9.97 11.46
CA TRP A 299 23.68 11.32 10.92
C TRP A 299 23.50 12.41 11.97
N PHE A 300 22.81 12.13 13.08
CA PHE A 300 22.67 13.10 14.17
C PHE A 300 23.90 13.13 15.09
N GLN A 301 24.76 12.11 15.03
CA GLN A 301 25.96 11.99 15.87
C GLN A 301 27.23 12.58 15.23
N LEU A 302 27.39 12.48 13.90
CA LEU A 302 28.52 13.09 13.17
C LEU A 302 28.27 14.54 12.72
N ALA A 303 27.11 15.10 13.02
CA ALA A 303 26.81 16.50 12.75
C ALA A 303 27.77 17.43 13.53
N PRO A 304 28.52 18.35 12.88
CA PRO A 304 29.41 19.26 13.59
C PRO A 304 28.66 20.09 14.64
N ALA A 305 29.24 20.25 15.83
CA ALA A 305 28.62 20.97 16.93
C ALA A 305 28.47 22.47 16.59
N GLY A 306 27.26 22.87 16.16
CA GLY A 306 26.96 24.22 15.67
C GLY A 306 26.64 24.30 14.17
N ALA A 307 26.68 23.20 13.43
CA ALA A 307 26.26 23.14 12.03
C ALA A 307 24.84 23.70 11.85
N SER A 308 24.66 24.53 10.83
CA SER A 308 23.34 25.09 10.47
C SER A 308 22.40 23.99 9.96
N PHE A 309 21.09 24.25 9.99
CA PHE A 309 20.12 23.35 9.37
C PHE A 309 20.36 23.15 7.86
N THR A 310 20.94 24.14 7.16
CA THR A 310 21.31 23.98 5.75
C THR A 310 22.49 23.02 5.57
N HIS A 311 23.56 23.11 6.38
CA HIS A 311 24.61 22.09 6.37
C HIS A 311 24.04 20.71 6.73
N LEU A 312 23.25 20.61 7.80
CA LEU A 312 22.66 19.33 8.22
C LEU A 312 21.77 18.71 7.13
N ALA A 313 20.97 19.54 6.43
CA ALA A 313 20.11 19.08 5.35
C ALA A 313 20.89 18.72 4.07
N VAL A 314 21.91 19.49 3.69
CA VAL A 314 22.80 19.19 2.54
C VAL A 314 23.61 17.92 2.81
N TRP A 315 24.15 17.78 4.02
CA TRP A 315 24.94 16.62 4.47
C TRP A 315 24.06 15.36 4.60
N ALA A 316 22.83 15.47 5.13
CA ALA A 316 21.86 14.39 5.09
C ALA A 316 21.43 14.03 3.66
N LEU A 317 21.23 15.01 2.76
CA LEU A 317 21.01 14.75 1.33
C LEU A 317 22.21 14.03 0.71
N ARG A 318 23.46 14.42 1.04
CA ARG A 318 24.70 13.84 0.54
C ARG A 318 24.77 12.35 0.85
N HIS A 319 24.47 11.94 2.09
CA HIS A 319 24.44 10.54 2.49
C HIS A 319 23.19 9.78 2.02
N LEU A 320 22.01 10.40 1.98
CA LEU A 320 20.79 9.78 1.44
C LEU A 320 20.92 9.57 -0.07
N MET A 321 21.58 10.49 -0.79
CA MET A 321 22.05 10.31 -2.17
C MET A 321 23.07 9.18 -2.26
N GLY A 322 24.04 9.07 -1.34
CA GLY A 322 24.98 7.94 -1.28
C GLY A 322 24.28 6.58 -1.21
N TRP A 323 23.35 6.42 -0.27
CA TRP A 323 22.50 5.21 -0.15
C TRP A 323 21.63 4.98 -1.39
N ALA A 324 21.04 6.03 -1.95
CA ALA A 324 20.23 5.95 -3.17
C ALA A 324 21.07 5.57 -4.39
N ILE A 325 22.30 6.10 -4.52
CA ILE A 325 23.26 5.77 -5.58
C ILE A 325 23.71 4.32 -5.44
N LEU A 326 24.08 3.86 -4.24
CA LEU A 326 24.41 2.44 -3.99
C LEU A 326 23.25 1.51 -4.38
N THR A 327 22.02 1.87 -3.98
CA THR A 327 20.81 1.11 -4.32
C THR A 327 20.50 1.15 -5.82
N LEU A 328 20.67 2.30 -6.48
CA LEU A 328 20.49 2.45 -7.92
C LEU A 328 21.58 1.73 -8.73
N VAL A 329 22.83 1.68 -8.25
CA VAL A 329 23.93 0.91 -8.83
C VAL A 329 23.69 -0.60 -8.64
N ALA A 330 23.13 -1.04 -7.52
CA ALA A 330 22.68 -2.42 -7.34
C ALA A 330 21.58 -2.78 -8.36
N LEU A 331 20.53 -1.95 -8.48
CA LEU A 331 19.44 -2.15 -9.43
C LEU A 331 19.90 -2.04 -10.89
N PHE A 332 20.85 -1.15 -11.19
CA PHE A 332 21.44 -0.97 -12.52
C PHE A 332 22.34 -2.15 -12.90
N SER A 333 23.25 -2.59 -12.02
CA SER A 333 24.10 -3.77 -12.28
C SER A 333 23.29 -5.05 -12.47
N VAL A 334 22.19 -5.23 -11.72
CA VAL A 334 21.25 -6.35 -11.94
C VAL A 334 20.48 -6.18 -13.26
N ARG A 335 20.02 -4.97 -13.63
CA ARG A 335 19.41 -4.70 -14.95
C ARG A 335 20.40 -4.92 -16.10
N VAL A 336 21.64 -4.48 -15.97
CA VAL A 336 22.70 -4.64 -16.97
C VAL A 336 23.09 -6.11 -17.09
N SER A 337 23.18 -6.87 -15.99
CA SER A 337 23.36 -8.31 -16.02
C SER A 337 22.23 -9.00 -16.82
N MET A 338 20.96 -8.67 -16.52
CA MET A 338 19.81 -9.20 -17.26
C MET A 338 19.79 -8.75 -18.73
N PHE A 339 20.16 -7.51 -19.04
CA PHE A 339 20.22 -6.99 -20.41
C PHE A 339 21.35 -7.65 -21.21
N LEU A 340 22.54 -7.80 -20.64
CA LEU A 340 23.66 -8.51 -21.27
C LEU A 340 23.34 -10.00 -21.47
N TRP A 341 22.60 -10.62 -20.55
CA TRP A 341 22.03 -11.96 -20.77
C TRP A 341 21.00 -11.99 -21.90
N GLN A 342 20.10 -11.01 -22.01
CA GLN A 342 19.12 -10.91 -23.11
C GLN A 342 19.78 -10.60 -24.47
N VAL A 343 20.83 -9.79 -24.50
CA VAL A 343 21.64 -9.53 -25.71
C VAL A 343 22.46 -10.75 -26.09
N GLY A 344 23.09 -11.43 -25.12
CA GLY A 344 23.78 -12.71 -25.32
C GLY A 344 22.85 -13.79 -25.88
N LEU A 345 21.65 -13.93 -25.32
CA LEU A 345 20.58 -14.78 -25.83
C LEU A 345 20.18 -14.38 -27.26
N SER A 346 19.99 -13.09 -27.53
CA SER A 346 19.61 -12.59 -28.86
C SER A 346 20.68 -12.83 -29.93
N LEU A 347 21.97 -12.78 -29.55
CA LEU A 347 23.10 -13.11 -30.40
C LEU A 347 23.25 -14.63 -30.58
N SER A 348 23.01 -15.43 -29.53
CA SER A 348 22.94 -16.89 -29.61
C SER A 348 21.83 -17.33 -30.57
N LEU A 349 20.61 -16.82 -30.40
CA LEU A 349 19.45 -17.07 -31.26
C LEU A 349 19.65 -16.61 -32.71
N LYS A 350 20.40 -15.54 -32.96
CA LYS A 350 20.80 -15.14 -34.31
C LYS A 350 21.85 -16.09 -34.90
N ARG A 351 22.84 -16.51 -34.10
CA ARG A 351 23.91 -17.42 -34.54
C ARG A 351 23.41 -18.83 -34.80
N SER A 352 22.50 -19.36 -33.98
CA SER A 352 21.86 -20.66 -34.19
C SER A 352 20.95 -20.65 -35.41
N ARG A 353 20.17 -19.58 -35.65
CA ARG A 353 19.45 -19.38 -36.93
C ARG A 353 20.39 -19.37 -38.13
N LEU A 354 21.47 -18.59 -38.10
CA LEU A 354 22.46 -18.54 -39.18
C LEU A 354 23.14 -19.90 -39.45
N LEU A 355 23.47 -20.66 -38.40
CA LEU A 355 24.04 -22.00 -38.54
C LEU A 355 23.03 -23.02 -39.09
N VAL A 356 21.75 -22.94 -38.70
CA VAL A 356 20.69 -23.79 -39.28
C VAL A 356 20.42 -23.41 -40.75
N SER A 357 20.42 -22.12 -41.09
CA SER A 357 20.33 -21.65 -42.48
C SER A 357 21.52 -22.13 -43.33
N ALA A 358 22.74 -22.13 -42.78
CA ALA A 358 23.93 -22.64 -43.47
C ALA A 358 23.90 -24.17 -43.64
N ALA A 359 23.44 -24.92 -42.62
CA ALA A 359 23.32 -26.37 -42.69
C ALA A 359 22.27 -26.87 -43.70
N LEU A 360 21.31 -26.02 -44.08
CA LEU A 360 20.28 -26.31 -45.08
C LEU A 360 20.67 -25.94 -46.53
N VAL A 361 21.89 -25.43 -46.77
CA VAL A 361 22.38 -25.05 -48.11
C VAL A 361 23.74 -25.70 -48.39
N PRO A 362 23.78 -26.90 -49.00
CA PRO A 362 25.04 -27.54 -49.38
C PRO A 362 25.79 -26.72 -50.43
N GLY A 363 26.96 -26.18 -50.06
CA GLY A 363 27.89 -25.49 -50.97
C GLY A 363 28.23 -24.04 -50.61
N ALA A 364 27.56 -23.41 -49.64
CA ALA A 364 27.83 -22.02 -49.28
C ALA A 364 29.10 -21.84 -48.41
N PHE A 365 30.05 -21.06 -48.93
CA PHE A 365 31.25 -20.50 -48.28
C PHE A 365 32.36 -21.45 -47.78
N ARG A 366 33.34 -21.63 -48.68
CA ARG A 366 34.72 -22.06 -48.41
C ARG A 366 35.58 -20.85 -47.99
N ASP A 367 35.40 -20.31 -46.78
CA ASP A 367 36.33 -19.30 -46.22
C ASP A 367 36.62 -19.52 -44.71
N ARG A 368 37.83 -19.18 -44.27
CA ARG A 368 38.40 -19.46 -42.93
C ARG A 368 38.69 -18.18 -42.14
N SER A 369 37.78 -17.21 -42.17
CA SER A 369 37.99 -15.84 -41.66
C SER A 369 37.30 -15.50 -40.33
N LEU A 370 36.45 -16.37 -39.76
CA LEU A 370 35.78 -16.15 -38.45
C LEU A 370 36.64 -16.56 -37.23
N LYS A 371 37.85 -16.00 -37.11
CA LYS A 371 38.66 -16.11 -35.89
C LYS A 371 38.34 -14.97 -34.90
N ALA A 372 38.16 -15.34 -33.63
CA ALA A 372 38.32 -14.49 -32.45
C ALA A 372 37.58 -13.12 -32.43
N ILE A 373 36.24 -13.13 -32.33
CA ILE A 373 35.58 -12.11 -31.52
C ILE A 373 35.80 -12.48 -30.05
N SER A 374 36.85 -11.91 -29.46
CA SER A 374 37.11 -11.98 -28.03
C SER A 374 35.97 -11.28 -27.26
N PRO A 375 35.46 -11.85 -26.15
CA PRO A 375 34.69 -11.07 -25.20
C PRO A 375 35.65 -10.09 -24.49
N ASN A 376 35.64 -8.81 -24.88
CA ASN A 376 36.42 -7.75 -24.24
C ASN A 376 35.86 -7.37 -22.85
N PHE A 377 35.79 -8.38 -21.97
CA PHE A 377 35.28 -8.35 -20.61
C PHE A 377 36.02 -7.36 -19.69
N PRO A 378 37.36 -7.15 -19.78
CA PRO A 378 38.05 -6.14 -18.98
C PRO A 378 37.49 -4.72 -19.18
N VAL A 379 37.08 -4.37 -20.40
CA VAL A 379 36.64 -3.01 -20.76
C VAL A 379 35.35 -2.62 -20.04
N MET A 380 34.41 -3.54 -19.82
CA MET A 380 33.19 -3.24 -19.06
C MET A 380 33.37 -3.29 -17.54
N LEU A 381 34.34 -4.07 -17.05
CA LEU A 381 34.73 -4.03 -15.63
C LEU A 381 35.39 -2.68 -15.30
N VAL A 382 36.21 -2.16 -16.24
CA VAL A 382 36.70 -0.78 -16.22
C VAL A 382 35.54 0.22 -16.25
N LEU A 383 34.55 0.10 -17.15
CA LEU A 383 33.43 1.07 -17.21
C LEU A 383 32.57 1.13 -15.93
N GLY A 384 32.41 0.01 -15.21
CA GLY A 384 31.76 0.01 -13.90
C GLY A 384 32.57 0.77 -12.85
N ALA A 385 33.88 0.48 -12.77
CA ALA A 385 34.80 1.18 -11.87
C ALA A 385 34.99 2.66 -12.24
N SER A 386 34.99 2.99 -13.53
CA SER A 386 35.16 4.35 -14.07
C SER A 386 33.87 5.18 -14.10
N ALA A 387 32.76 4.66 -13.58
CA ALA A 387 31.64 5.49 -13.14
C ALA A 387 31.81 5.89 -11.66
N TRP A 388 32.40 5.02 -10.85
CA TRP A 388 32.61 5.23 -9.42
C TRP A 388 33.83 6.12 -9.12
N LEU A 389 34.94 5.92 -9.83
CA LEU A 389 36.18 6.66 -9.60
C LEU A 389 36.07 8.17 -9.94
N PRO A 390 35.49 8.60 -11.08
CA PRO A 390 35.30 10.03 -11.34
C PRO A 390 34.30 10.68 -10.37
N PHE A 391 33.28 9.94 -9.92
CA PHE A 391 32.36 10.45 -8.89
C PHE A 391 33.10 10.71 -7.58
N GLN A 392 33.92 9.76 -7.10
CA GLN A 392 34.78 9.96 -5.92
C GLN A 392 35.76 11.13 -6.11
N ILE A 393 36.35 11.29 -7.30
CA ILE A 393 37.28 12.39 -7.59
C ILE A 393 36.56 13.74 -7.57
N THR A 394 35.42 13.89 -8.25
CA THR A 394 34.62 15.14 -8.20
C THR A 394 34.18 15.46 -6.76
N PHE A 395 33.74 14.45 -6.01
CA PHE A 395 33.25 14.56 -4.63
C PHE A 395 34.35 14.83 -3.58
N ALA A 396 35.63 14.67 -3.96
CA ALA A 396 36.81 14.97 -3.15
C ALA A 396 37.57 16.24 -3.60
N VAL A 397 37.15 16.88 -4.70
CA VAL A 397 37.74 18.10 -5.26
C VAL A 397 36.84 19.33 -5.09
N THR A 398 35.54 19.15 -4.83
CA THR A 398 34.63 20.23 -4.41
C THR A 398 34.76 20.51 -2.91
N GLU A 399 34.94 21.78 -2.53
CA GLU A 399 34.90 22.25 -1.14
C GLU A 399 33.48 22.13 -0.53
N GLU A 400 33.37 22.29 0.80
CA GLU A 400 32.22 21.79 1.58
C GLU A 400 30.86 22.45 1.29
N ASP A 401 30.84 23.62 0.66
CA ASP A 401 29.64 24.44 0.44
C ASP A 401 29.00 24.31 -0.97
N ASP A 402 29.66 23.63 -1.93
CA ASP A 402 29.29 23.78 -3.34
C ASP A 402 28.12 22.85 -3.78
N ILE A 403 26.98 23.48 -4.11
CA ILE A 403 25.71 22.83 -4.47
C ILE A 403 25.74 22.24 -5.90
N LEU A 404 26.71 22.62 -6.74
CA LEU A 404 26.79 22.30 -8.16
C LEU A 404 26.60 20.80 -8.55
N PRO A 405 27.09 19.80 -7.80
CA PRO A 405 26.95 18.38 -8.14
C PRO A 405 25.49 17.86 -8.21
N ILE A 406 24.53 18.59 -7.64
CA ILE A 406 23.12 18.16 -7.54
C ILE A 406 22.38 18.33 -8.89
N ILE A 407 22.76 19.32 -9.70
CA ILE A 407 22.03 19.70 -10.93
C ILE A 407 22.04 18.58 -12.00
N PRO A 408 23.17 17.94 -12.35
CA PRO A 408 23.18 16.84 -13.32
C PRO A 408 22.37 15.62 -12.86
N PHE A 409 22.32 15.37 -11.55
CA PHE A 409 21.57 14.23 -10.98
C PHE A 409 20.06 14.46 -11.02
N GLY A 410 19.60 15.70 -10.79
CA GLY A 410 18.20 16.08 -11.01
C GLY A 410 17.72 15.75 -12.44
N VAL A 411 18.55 16.05 -13.44
CA VAL A 411 18.28 15.70 -14.86
C VAL A 411 18.21 14.18 -15.05
N LEU A 412 19.14 13.40 -14.47
CA LEU A 412 19.15 11.94 -14.59
C LEU A 412 17.88 11.30 -13.98
N VAL A 413 17.47 11.74 -12.79
CA VAL A 413 16.24 11.26 -12.13
C VAL A 413 15.00 11.67 -12.93
N VAL A 414 14.95 12.89 -13.46
CA VAL A 414 13.86 13.35 -14.34
C VAL A 414 13.79 12.52 -15.62
N ILE A 415 14.91 12.17 -16.26
CA ILE A 415 14.91 11.29 -17.45
C ILE A 415 14.33 9.91 -17.13
N VAL A 416 14.72 9.30 -16.01
CA VAL A 416 14.20 7.98 -15.57
C VAL A 416 12.70 8.02 -15.29
N LEU A 417 12.17 9.13 -14.76
CA LEU A 417 10.74 9.32 -14.51
C LEU A 417 9.94 9.75 -15.77
N TYR A 418 10.57 10.50 -16.68
CA TYR A 418 9.95 10.97 -17.93
C TYR A 418 9.67 9.82 -18.89
N LEU A 419 10.57 8.83 -18.95
CA LEU A 419 10.40 7.57 -19.68
C LEU A 419 9.27 6.66 -19.15
N TYR A 420 8.47 7.13 -18.17
CA TYR A 420 7.46 6.33 -17.46
C TYR A 420 6.01 6.85 -17.62
N ARG A 421 5.74 7.77 -18.58
CA ARG A 421 4.47 8.53 -18.63
C ARG A 421 3.62 8.31 -19.91
N PRO A 422 2.38 7.79 -19.80
CA PRO A 422 1.37 7.82 -20.87
C PRO A 422 0.50 9.10 -20.83
N ALA A 423 -0.15 9.48 -21.94
CA ALA A 423 -0.83 10.78 -22.12
C ALA A 423 -2.33 10.69 -22.51
N ARG A 424 -3.12 11.73 -22.17
CA ARG A 424 -4.52 12.02 -22.59
C ARG A 424 -4.84 13.54 -22.51
N GLY A 425 -5.94 13.99 -23.14
CA GLY A 425 -6.41 15.39 -23.22
C GLY A 425 -7.83 15.65 -22.65
N MET A 426 -8.43 16.83 -22.92
CA MET A 426 -9.61 17.45 -22.24
C MET A 426 -10.84 17.62 -23.21
N THR A 427 -11.97 18.35 -22.99
CA THR A 427 -12.37 19.45 -22.05
C THR A 427 -13.91 19.64 -21.97
N ALA A 428 -14.40 20.43 -20.99
CA ALA A 428 -15.67 21.21 -20.97
C ALA A 428 -17.04 20.50 -20.76
N ASP A 429 -18.16 21.23 -20.92
CA ASP A 429 -19.09 21.79 -19.88
C ASP A 429 -20.46 22.14 -20.57
N GLU A 430 -21.54 22.77 -20.04
CA GLU A 430 -21.80 23.53 -18.79
C GLU A 430 -23.24 23.29 -18.20
N ALA A 431 -24.08 24.32 -17.96
CA ALA A 431 -25.24 24.31 -17.03
C ALA A 431 -26.41 25.30 -17.44
N PRO A 432 -27.39 25.79 -16.59
CA PRO A 432 -27.71 25.43 -15.17
C PRO A 432 -29.11 25.04 -14.56
N PRO A 433 -30.31 25.66 -14.72
CA PRO A 433 -30.96 26.29 -13.53
C PRO A 433 -32.43 25.93 -13.11
N GLN A 434 -32.67 25.81 -11.78
CA GLN A 434 -33.95 25.96 -10.98
C GLN A 434 -35.20 25.13 -11.40
N VAL A 435 -36.40 25.07 -10.76
CA VAL A 435 -37.07 25.56 -9.50
C VAL A 435 -37.77 24.33 -8.78
N ALA A 436 -38.39 24.34 -7.57
CA ALA A 436 -38.90 23.10 -6.90
C ALA A 436 -40.17 23.19 -5.98
N GLY A 437 -40.93 22.08 -5.83
CA GLY A 437 -42.16 21.92 -4.96
C GLY A 437 -42.23 20.59 -4.16
N ASN A 438 -43.14 20.42 -3.17
CA ASN A 438 -42.90 19.60 -1.94
C ASN A 438 -44.16 19.00 -1.21
N LEU A 439 -44.26 17.69 -0.89
CA LEU A 439 -45.31 17.12 0.02
C LEU A 439 -45.02 15.69 0.60
N VAL A 440 -45.32 15.37 1.88
CA VAL A 440 -44.95 14.06 2.53
C VAL A 440 -46.14 13.10 2.63
N LEU A 441 -45.93 11.79 2.43
CA LEU A 441 -46.70 10.69 3.06
C LEU A 441 -45.87 9.36 3.12
N PRO A 442 -46.33 8.29 3.82
CA PRO A 442 -45.57 7.04 4.02
C PRO A 442 -46.15 5.81 3.28
N VAL A 443 -45.32 4.81 2.91
CA VAL A 443 -45.79 3.53 2.29
C VAL A 443 -45.01 2.29 2.75
N ASN A 444 -45.70 1.15 2.73
CA ASN A 444 -45.27 -0.21 3.03
C ASN A 444 -44.07 -0.73 2.21
N VAL A 445 -43.48 -1.84 2.68
CA VAL A 445 -42.30 -2.48 2.06
C VAL A 445 -42.56 -3.96 1.79
N GLN A 446 -42.77 -4.33 0.52
CA GLN A 446 -42.58 -5.70 0.09
C GLN A 446 -41.08 -5.99 -0.10
N LYS A 447 -40.64 -7.21 0.24
CA LYS A 447 -39.27 -7.66 -0.03
C LYS A 447 -39.14 -8.07 -1.48
N GLU A 448 -38.29 -7.36 -2.22
CA GLU A 448 -37.91 -7.73 -3.59
C GLU A 448 -36.70 -8.68 -3.52
N ASP A 449 -36.96 -9.98 -3.65
CA ASP A 449 -35.90 -10.99 -3.60
C ASP A 449 -35.16 -11.09 -4.95
N LEU A 450 -33.89 -10.70 -4.93
CA LEU A 450 -32.95 -10.85 -6.02
C LEU A 450 -32.33 -12.25 -6.01
N ALA A 451 -32.13 -12.86 -7.19
CA ALA A 451 -31.52 -14.18 -7.32
C ALA A 451 -30.15 -14.25 -6.59
N PRO A 452 -29.87 -15.29 -5.77
CA PRO A 452 -28.68 -15.32 -4.90
C PRO A 452 -27.33 -15.16 -5.61
N GLU A 453 -27.24 -15.57 -6.88
CA GLU A 453 -26.03 -15.46 -7.72
C GLU A 453 -25.70 -14.01 -8.12
N LEU A 454 -26.73 -13.17 -8.23
CA LEU A 454 -26.62 -11.73 -8.54
C LEU A 454 -26.31 -10.91 -7.28
N LEU A 455 -26.65 -11.42 -6.09
CA LEU A 455 -26.41 -10.78 -4.80
C LEU A 455 -24.91 -10.88 -4.43
N ARG A 456 -24.10 -10.03 -5.05
CA ARG A 456 -22.63 -10.03 -4.92
C ARG A 456 -22.10 -8.82 -4.14
N GLY A 457 -20.97 -9.02 -3.47
CA GLY A 457 -20.27 -7.97 -2.72
C GLY A 457 -18.77 -8.02 -2.98
N VAL A 458 -18.09 -6.89 -2.84
CA VAL A 458 -16.64 -6.79 -3.02
C VAL A 458 -15.94 -6.72 -1.66
N PRO A 459 -14.80 -7.42 -1.46
CA PRO A 459 -13.95 -7.18 -0.30
C PRO A 459 -13.44 -5.73 -0.25
N LEU A 460 -13.55 -5.06 0.90
CA LEU A 460 -13.12 -3.66 1.10
C LEU A 460 -11.68 -3.39 0.61
N HIS A 461 -10.79 -4.38 0.75
CA HIS A 461 -9.40 -4.28 0.30
C HIS A 461 -9.22 -4.28 -1.22
N VAL A 462 -10.17 -4.88 -1.96
CA VAL A 462 -10.23 -4.87 -3.43
C VAL A 462 -10.83 -3.54 -3.89
N ALA A 463 -11.91 -3.08 -3.26
CA ALA A 463 -12.48 -1.75 -3.50
C ALA A 463 -11.44 -0.62 -3.27
N LEU A 464 -10.58 -0.77 -2.25
CA LEU A 464 -9.46 0.15 -1.97
C LEU A 464 -8.15 -0.22 -2.70
N SER A 465 -8.14 -1.23 -3.58
CA SER A 465 -6.91 -1.66 -4.26
C SER A 465 -6.34 -0.57 -5.19
N GLY A 466 -5.02 -0.60 -5.40
CA GLY A 466 -4.31 0.43 -6.18
C GLY A 466 -4.54 1.87 -5.66
N TRP A 467 -4.65 2.06 -4.34
CA TRP A 467 -5.08 3.32 -3.71
C TRP A 467 -6.45 3.79 -4.26
N ALA A 468 -7.48 2.98 -4.05
CA ALA A 468 -8.85 3.21 -4.54
C ALA A 468 -8.95 3.41 -6.07
N LYS A 469 -8.21 2.63 -6.89
CA LYS A 469 -8.20 2.77 -8.37
C LYS A 469 -9.59 2.70 -9.00
N HIS A 470 -10.48 1.87 -8.43
CA HIS A 470 -11.84 1.65 -8.90
C HIS A 470 -12.76 2.88 -8.77
N TRP A 471 -12.37 3.86 -7.93
CA TRP A 471 -13.13 5.08 -7.62
C TRP A 471 -12.73 6.29 -8.49
N GLY A 472 -11.88 6.08 -9.51
CA GLY A 472 -11.55 7.09 -10.51
C GLY A 472 -12.75 7.52 -11.34
N SER A 473 -12.70 8.75 -11.86
CA SER A 473 -13.63 9.25 -12.88
C SER A 473 -13.68 8.29 -14.08
N PRO A 474 -14.85 8.03 -14.68
CA PRO A 474 -14.98 7.15 -15.84
C PRO A 474 -14.58 7.87 -17.14
N ASP A 475 -13.30 8.26 -17.27
CA ASP A 475 -12.71 8.76 -18.52
C ASP A 475 -12.58 7.65 -19.58
N SER A 476 -12.82 6.41 -19.17
CA SER A 476 -13.38 5.31 -19.97
C SER A 476 -14.19 4.42 -19.01
N GLY A 477 -15.44 4.10 -19.35
CA GLY A 477 -16.23 3.07 -18.65
C GLY A 477 -16.97 3.44 -17.35
N ARG A 478 -18.15 4.07 -17.52
CA ARG A 478 -19.38 3.68 -16.76
C ARG A 478 -20.10 2.47 -17.43
N PHE A 479 -19.54 2.00 -18.55
CA PHE A 479 -20.06 1.02 -19.50
C PHE A 479 -18.92 0.22 -20.16
N GLY A 480 -17.75 0.21 -19.51
CA GLY A 480 -16.47 -0.22 -20.07
C GLY A 480 -15.55 -0.78 -19.01
N SER A 481 -16.11 -1.33 -17.93
CA SER A 481 -15.35 -2.23 -17.07
C SER A 481 -15.37 -3.60 -17.73
N GLU A 482 -14.19 -4.13 -18.04
CA GLU A 482 -14.02 -5.54 -18.45
C GLU A 482 -14.79 -6.49 -17.51
N ALA A 483 -15.14 -7.69 -17.99
CA ALA A 483 -15.71 -8.75 -17.14
C ALA A 483 -14.86 -9.03 -15.88
N THR A 484 -13.54 -8.87 -16.01
CA THR A 484 -12.53 -8.91 -14.94
C THR A 484 -12.81 -7.97 -13.76
N SER A 485 -13.66 -6.95 -13.91
CA SER A 485 -14.06 -6.04 -12.83
C SER A 485 -15.27 -6.55 -12.04
N TYR A 486 -16.14 -7.36 -12.65
CA TYR A 486 -17.26 -8.03 -11.97
C TYR A 486 -16.78 -9.30 -11.24
N GLU A 487 -15.80 -10.00 -11.82
CA GLU A 487 -15.06 -11.11 -11.21
C GLU A 487 -14.41 -10.76 -9.86
N LEU A 488 -14.17 -9.47 -9.58
CA LEU A 488 -13.66 -8.97 -8.29
C LEU A 488 -14.70 -8.97 -7.15
N SER A 489 -15.98 -9.15 -7.47
CA SER A 489 -17.06 -9.36 -6.49
C SER A 489 -17.32 -10.86 -6.31
N VAL A 490 -17.78 -11.26 -5.12
CA VAL A 490 -18.16 -12.63 -4.79
C VAL A 490 -19.64 -12.69 -4.39
N PRO A 491 -20.39 -13.77 -4.71
CA PRO A 491 -21.73 -13.99 -4.17
C PRO A 491 -21.70 -13.92 -2.63
N CYS A 492 -22.61 -13.14 -2.03
CA CYS A 492 -22.60 -12.90 -0.60
C CYS A 492 -24.00 -12.55 -0.10
N ALA A 493 -24.52 -13.33 0.85
CA ALA A 493 -25.87 -13.15 1.39
C ALA A 493 -26.08 -11.84 2.19
N HIS A 494 -24.99 -11.12 2.52
CA HIS A 494 -25.01 -9.98 3.43
C HIS A 494 -23.79 -9.05 3.25
N PHE A 495 -23.96 -7.75 3.48
CA PHE A 495 -22.92 -6.72 3.35
C PHE A 495 -22.79 -5.91 4.65
N GLY A 496 -21.58 -5.64 5.10
CA GLY A 496 -21.41 -4.80 6.30
C GLY A 496 -21.62 -3.31 6.03
N TYR A 497 -21.41 -2.87 4.78
CA TYR A 497 -21.58 -1.48 4.36
C TYR A 497 -22.01 -1.41 2.89
N PHE A 498 -23.07 -0.65 2.60
CA PHE A 498 -23.35 -0.11 1.28
C PHE A 498 -22.58 1.21 1.11
N LEU A 499 -21.88 1.41 0.00
CA LEU A 499 -21.00 2.58 -0.21
C LEU A 499 -21.60 3.58 -1.20
N SER A 500 -22.57 4.37 -0.74
CA SER A 500 -23.22 5.41 -1.54
C SER A 500 -22.34 6.65 -1.67
N HIS A 501 -22.19 7.17 -2.89
CA HIS A 501 -21.26 8.25 -3.17
C HIS A 501 -21.57 8.97 -4.49
N ASP A 502 -21.07 10.20 -4.64
CA ASP A 502 -21.06 10.86 -5.94
C ASP A 502 -19.86 10.42 -6.80
N TRP A 503 -20.11 9.92 -8.02
CA TRP A 503 -19.07 9.56 -8.98
C TRP A 503 -18.20 10.73 -9.40
N GLY A 504 -18.77 11.94 -9.56
CA GLY A 504 -18.05 13.16 -9.95
C GLY A 504 -17.13 13.76 -8.88
N THR A 505 -17.09 13.18 -7.69
CA THR A 505 -16.22 13.60 -6.58
C THR A 505 -14.83 12.95 -6.69
N PRO A 506 -13.71 13.66 -6.44
CA PRO A 506 -12.36 13.12 -6.63
C PRO A 506 -12.04 11.83 -5.87
N ARG A 507 -11.41 10.86 -6.56
CA ARG A 507 -10.95 9.57 -6.04
C ARG A 507 -10.21 9.66 -4.70
N PHE A 508 -9.28 10.61 -4.57
CA PHE A 508 -8.45 10.72 -3.36
C PHE A 508 -9.24 11.20 -2.13
N GLN A 509 -10.29 12.02 -2.31
CA GLN A 509 -11.14 12.42 -1.19
C GLN A 509 -11.98 11.23 -0.69
N LYS A 510 -12.53 10.42 -1.60
CA LYS A 510 -13.23 9.16 -1.26
C LYS A 510 -12.30 8.18 -0.55
N LEU A 511 -11.08 8.01 -1.05
CA LEU A 511 -10.03 7.21 -0.41
C LEU A 511 -9.78 7.67 1.03
N LEU A 512 -9.50 8.95 1.26
CA LEU A 512 -9.25 9.49 2.60
C LEU A 512 -10.44 9.25 3.55
N CYS A 513 -11.68 9.43 3.08
CA CYS A 513 -12.87 9.09 3.88
C CYS A 513 -12.88 7.62 4.30
N LEU A 514 -12.60 6.70 3.37
CA LEU A 514 -12.62 5.27 3.61
C LEU A 514 -11.46 4.82 4.52
N LEU A 515 -10.26 5.40 4.39
CA LEU A 515 -9.16 5.15 5.33
C LEU A 515 -9.49 5.66 6.74
N ILE A 516 -10.08 6.85 6.87
CA ILE A 516 -10.49 7.38 8.19
C ILE A 516 -11.60 6.50 8.79
N VAL A 517 -12.65 6.17 8.04
CA VAL A 517 -13.80 5.39 8.54
C VAL A 517 -13.42 3.95 8.92
N PHE A 518 -12.54 3.29 8.16
CA PHE A 518 -12.22 1.87 8.35
C PHE A 518 -10.90 1.58 9.07
N ASN A 519 -9.91 2.48 9.01
CA ASN A 519 -8.55 2.20 9.48
C ASN A 519 -8.09 3.08 10.66
N SER A 520 -8.56 4.32 10.82
CA SER A 520 -8.02 5.29 11.80
C SER A 520 -7.96 4.74 13.25
N ARG A 521 -9.04 4.14 13.75
CA ARG A 521 -9.08 3.51 15.08
C ARG A 521 -8.02 2.43 15.26
N ALA A 522 -7.80 1.60 14.24
CA ALA A 522 -6.78 0.55 14.29
C ALA A 522 -5.36 1.15 14.22
N ALA A 523 -5.19 2.23 13.45
CA ALA A 523 -3.92 2.95 13.35
C ALA A 523 -3.53 3.59 14.68
N LEU A 524 -4.46 4.26 15.37
CA LEU A 524 -4.22 4.82 16.72
C LEU A 524 -3.83 3.70 17.72
N LEU A 525 -4.56 2.59 17.74
CA LEU A 525 -4.28 1.47 18.65
C LEU A 525 -2.95 0.78 18.35
N ALA A 526 -2.59 0.63 17.07
CA ALA A 526 -1.30 0.08 16.68
C ALA A 526 -0.13 1.02 17.01
N SER A 527 -0.32 2.33 16.83
CA SER A 527 0.62 3.36 17.28
C SER A 527 0.83 3.28 18.78
N LEU A 528 -0.25 3.23 19.56
CA LEU A 528 -0.19 3.17 21.03
C LEU A 528 0.54 1.89 21.50
N ALA A 529 0.19 0.73 20.95
CA ALA A 529 0.82 -0.54 21.29
C ALA A 529 2.32 -0.55 20.90
N ALA A 530 2.68 -0.10 19.69
CA ALA A 530 4.07 -0.04 19.27
C ALA A 530 4.90 0.91 20.15
N SER A 531 4.37 2.09 20.47
CA SER A 531 5.08 3.11 21.25
C SER A 531 5.25 2.69 22.70
N ALA A 532 4.22 2.08 23.30
CA ALA A 532 4.32 1.48 24.63
C ALA A 532 5.36 0.36 24.66
N CYS A 533 5.33 -0.58 23.72
CA CYS A 533 6.31 -1.67 23.65
C CYS A 533 7.76 -1.16 23.49
N VAL A 534 7.99 -0.16 22.62
CA VAL A 534 9.31 0.46 22.44
C VAL A 534 9.78 1.11 23.75
N GLY A 535 8.95 1.96 24.37
CA GLY A 535 9.29 2.62 25.62
C GLY A 535 9.56 1.66 26.79
N PHE A 536 8.78 0.58 26.93
CA PHE A 536 9.04 -0.45 27.95
C PHE A 536 10.33 -1.25 27.66
N LEU A 537 10.66 -1.52 26.39
CA LEU A 537 11.91 -2.19 26.02
C LEU A 537 13.12 -1.29 26.26
N GLU A 538 13.05 -0.01 25.92
CA GLU A 538 14.11 0.97 26.17
C GLU A 538 14.34 1.17 27.68
N ALA A 539 13.26 1.25 28.47
CA ALA A 539 13.32 1.32 29.93
C ALA A 539 13.95 0.06 30.56
N TRP A 540 13.61 -1.13 30.07
CA TRP A 540 14.11 -2.40 30.63
C TRP A 540 15.56 -2.71 30.22
N VAL A 541 15.95 -2.39 28.98
CA VAL A 541 17.30 -2.65 28.47
C VAL A 541 18.29 -1.53 28.84
N GLY A 542 17.80 -0.35 29.27
CA GLY A 542 18.66 0.80 29.60
C GLY A 542 19.27 1.45 28.36
N LEU A 543 18.51 1.49 27.25
CA LEU A 543 18.97 2.09 26.00
C LEU A 543 19.04 3.63 26.09
N PRO A 544 19.97 4.28 25.36
CA PRO A 544 20.04 5.74 25.33
C PRO A 544 18.75 6.32 24.74
N MET A 545 18.18 7.28 25.46
CA MET A 545 16.96 7.98 25.06
C MET A 545 17.21 8.87 23.85
N ASN A 546 16.31 8.84 22.86
CA ASN A 546 16.49 9.59 21.61
C ASN A 546 15.16 10.04 21.00
N LEU A 547 15.13 11.24 20.41
CA LEU A 547 13.96 11.77 19.68
C LEU A 547 13.53 10.98 18.44
N TRP A 548 14.32 9.99 17.98
CA TRP A 548 13.93 9.12 16.86
C TRP A 548 13.02 7.95 17.25
N THR A 549 12.94 7.56 18.53
CA THR A 549 12.18 6.37 18.94
C THR A 549 10.65 6.49 18.69
N PRO A 550 10.02 7.69 18.77
CA PRO A 550 8.67 7.93 18.27
C PRO A 550 8.46 7.63 16.78
N CYS A 551 9.50 7.61 15.93
CA CYS A 551 9.36 7.26 14.51
C CYS A 551 8.81 5.84 14.31
N ILE A 552 9.01 4.92 15.27
CA ILE A 552 8.40 3.58 15.24
C ILE A 552 6.88 3.67 15.44
N GLY A 553 6.41 4.50 16.37
CA GLY A 553 4.98 4.77 16.58
C GLY A 553 4.33 5.43 15.37
N PHE A 554 4.97 6.45 14.78
CA PHE A 554 4.51 7.08 13.54
C PHE A 554 4.47 6.08 12.37
N LEU A 555 5.50 5.24 12.20
CA LEU A 555 5.52 4.21 11.16
C LEU A 555 4.38 3.20 11.34
N ALA A 556 4.13 2.75 12.57
CA ALA A 556 3.00 1.88 12.90
C ALA A 556 1.65 2.55 12.57
N TYR A 557 1.46 3.83 12.93
CA TYR A 557 0.28 4.60 12.58
C TYR A 557 0.06 4.66 11.06
N PHE A 558 1.04 5.14 10.29
CA PHE A 558 0.87 5.33 8.84
C PHE A 558 0.75 4.02 8.06
N LEU A 559 1.48 2.96 8.43
CA LEU A 559 1.33 1.64 7.82
C LEU A 559 -0.07 1.07 8.05
N VAL A 560 -0.59 1.15 9.27
CA VAL A 560 -1.94 0.65 9.58
C VAL A 560 -3.01 1.56 8.98
N LEU A 561 -2.85 2.89 8.99
CA LEU A 561 -3.78 3.82 8.33
C LEU A 561 -3.88 3.55 6.82
N GLY A 562 -2.76 3.28 6.14
CA GLY A 562 -2.72 2.99 4.71
C GLY A 562 -3.15 1.57 4.32
N PHE A 563 -2.88 0.58 5.19
CA PHE A 563 -2.97 -0.85 4.82
C PHE A 563 -3.80 -1.73 5.78
N TRP A 564 -4.49 -1.21 6.80
CA TRP A 564 -5.32 -2.03 7.70
C TRP A 564 -6.38 -2.85 6.98
N GLN A 565 -6.99 -2.34 5.91
CA GLN A 565 -7.89 -3.12 5.04
C GLN A 565 -7.22 -4.39 4.47
N ARG A 566 -5.89 -4.42 4.35
CA ARG A 566 -5.09 -5.61 4.02
C ARG A 566 -4.65 -6.39 5.26
N MET A 567 -4.14 -5.73 6.29
CA MET A 567 -3.70 -6.39 7.54
C MET A 567 -4.86 -7.08 8.26
N ARG A 568 -6.10 -6.57 8.14
CA ARG A 568 -7.33 -7.21 8.62
C ARG A 568 -7.64 -8.53 7.89
N GLN A 569 -7.12 -8.76 6.67
CA GLN A 569 -7.11 -10.10 6.03
C GLN A 569 -6.08 -11.05 6.64
N VAL A 570 -5.25 -10.58 7.58
CA VAL A 570 -4.28 -11.38 8.35
C VAL A 570 -4.71 -11.49 9.83
N LEU A 571 -5.70 -10.70 10.27
CA LEU A 571 -6.12 -10.66 11.69
C LEU A 571 -7.61 -11.00 11.94
N HIS A 572 -8.57 -10.56 11.11
CA HIS A 572 -10.01 -10.83 11.30
C HIS A 572 -10.72 -11.36 10.05
N ARG A 573 -12.06 -11.47 10.07
CA ARG A 573 -12.87 -11.69 8.87
C ARG A 573 -12.80 -10.45 7.97
N THR A 574 -12.75 -10.69 6.66
CA THR A 574 -12.71 -9.65 5.64
C THR A 574 -14.02 -8.87 5.60
N GLN A 575 -13.95 -7.54 5.52
CA GLN A 575 -15.13 -6.68 5.38
C GLN A 575 -15.65 -6.74 3.94
N THR A 576 -16.79 -7.40 3.71
CA THR A 576 -17.53 -7.28 2.45
C THR A 576 -18.34 -5.98 2.43
N VAL A 577 -18.30 -5.28 1.31
CA VAL A 577 -19.01 -4.03 1.06
C VAL A 577 -19.68 -4.06 -0.31
N PHE A 578 -20.78 -3.33 -0.49
CA PHE A 578 -21.36 -3.11 -1.82
C PHE A 578 -20.76 -1.86 -2.47
N LEU A 579 -20.34 -2.00 -3.72
CA LEU A 579 -19.91 -0.92 -4.62
C LEU A 579 -20.44 -1.23 -6.02
N ASP A 580 -21.38 -0.41 -6.49
CA ASP A 580 -22.10 -0.49 -7.77
C ASP A 580 -21.23 -0.99 -8.95
N LYS A 581 -20.10 -0.33 -9.21
CA LYS A 581 -19.21 -0.59 -10.35
C LYS A 581 -18.55 -1.97 -10.35
N LEU A 582 -18.50 -2.66 -9.21
CA LEU A 582 -17.90 -4.00 -9.07
C LEU A 582 -18.94 -5.09 -8.76
N CYS A 583 -20.05 -4.73 -8.11
CA CYS A 583 -21.07 -5.68 -7.63
C CYS A 583 -22.24 -5.87 -8.61
N ILE A 584 -22.44 -4.94 -9.54
CA ILE A 584 -23.35 -5.09 -10.69
C ILE A 584 -22.51 -5.33 -11.95
N ALA A 585 -22.91 -6.29 -12.79
CA ALA A 585 -22.22 -6.59 -14.04
C ALA A 585 -22.35 -5.40 -15.01
N GLN A 586 -21.25 -4.71 -15.33
CA GLN A 586 -21.29 -3.54 -16.23
C GLN A 586 -21.11 -3.90 -17.71
N HIS A 587 -20.86 -5.17 -18.04
CA HIS A 587 -20.48 -5.67 -19.38
C HIS A 587 -21.60 -6.44 -20.09
N ASP A 588 -22.60 -6.92 -19.34
CA ASP A 588 -23.80 -7.60 -19.84
C ASP A 588 -25.00 -6.74 -19.44
N GLU A 589 -25.66 -6.10 -20.40
CA GLU A 589 -26.75 -5.16 -20.10
C GLU A 589 -27.99 -5.84 -19.48
N ALA A 590 -28.20 -7.15 -19.68
CA ALA A 590 -29.33 -7.88 -19.09
C ALA A 590 -29.06 -8.27 -17.62
N LEU A 591 -27.82 -8.67 -17.29
CA LEU A 591 -27.40 -8.85 -15.90
C LEU A 591 -27.29 -7.50 -15.16
N LYS A 592 -26.91 -6.44 -15.87
CA LYS A 592 -26.89 -5.05 -15.38
C LYS A 592 -28.29 -4.55 -15.04
N GLU A 593 -29.26 -4.72 -15.93
CA GLU A 593 -30.66 -4.35 -15.69
C GLU A 593 -31.22 -5.12 -14.48
N LYS A 594 -31.02 -6.44 -14.41
CA LYS A 594 -31.41 -7.25 -13.23
C LYS A 594 -30.74 -6.77 -11.95
N GLY A 595 -29.46 -6.40 -11.98
CA GLY A 595 -28.73 -5.87 -10.83
C GLY A 595 -29.18 -4.47 -10.39
N ILE A 596 -29.58 -3.61 -11.35
CA ILE A 596 -30.12 -2.27 -11.10
C ILE A 596 -31.53 -2.34 -10.52
N LEU A 597 -32.41 -3.16 -11.11
CA LEU A 597 -33.75 -3.43 -10.55
C LEU A 597 -33.64 -4.08 -9.17
N GLY A 598 -32.63 -4.92 -8.95
CA GLY A 598 -32.29 -5.51 -7.66
C GLY A 598 -31.65 -4.59 -6.62
N LEU A 599 -31.45 -3.28 -6.89
CA LEU A 599 -30.66 -2.39 -6.00
C LEU A 599 -31.23 -2.32 -4.57
N ALA A 600 -32.55 -2.45 -4.42
CA ALA A 600 -33.20 -2.51 -3.11
C ALA A 600 -32.85 -3.78 -2.31
N ALA A 601 -32.59 -4.92 -2.97
CA ALA A 601 -32.15 -6.13 -2.29
C ALA A 601 -30.74 -5.92 -1.69
N PHE A 602 -29.81 -5.29 -2.42
CA PHE A 602 -28.49 -4.95 -1.88
C PHE A 602 -28.57 -3.98 -0.69
N LEU A 603 -29.46 -2.98 -0.78
CA LEU A 603 -29.70 -2.04 0.32
C LEU A 603 -30.33 -2.73 1.54
N HIS A 604 -31.28 -3.65 1.37
CA HIS A 604 -31.86 -4.43 2.49
C HIS A 604 -30.84 -5.39 3.13
N ARG A 605 -29.96 -6.01 2.34
CA ARG A 605 -28.91 -6.93 2.82
C ARG A 605 -27.65 -6.22 3.35
N SER A 606 -27.70 -4.92 3.60
CA SER A 606 -26.59 -4.12 4.13
C SER A 606 -26.81 -3.70 5.58
N ASP A 607 -25.87 -3.96 6.50
CA ASP A 607 -25.97 -3.53 7.91
C ASP A 607 -26.06 -2.00 8.05
N LYS A 608 -25.27 -1.29 7.23
CA LYS A 608 -25.02 0.15 7.32
C LYS A 608 -24.95 0.77 5.93
N LEU A 609 -25.36 2.03 5.85
CA LEU A 609 -25.19 2.86 4.65
C LEU A 609 -24.11 3.90 4.94
N LEU A 610 -22.96 3.81 4.26
CA LEU A 610 -21.92 4.83 4.32
C LEU A 610 -22.11 5.79 3.13
N VAL A 611 -22.48 7.02 3.45
CA VAL A 611 -22.68 8.12 2.51
C VAL A 611 -21.41 8.98 2.46
N LEU A 612 -20.69 8.92 1.34
CA LEU A 612 -19.58 9.83 1.04
C LEU A 612 -20.15 11.13 0.47
N TRP A 613 -20.56 12.04 1.36
CA TRP A 613 -21.31 13.24 1.00
C TRP A 613 -20.42 14.34 0.41
N SER A 614 -20.91 14.94 -0.68
CA SER A 614 -20.39 16.14 -1.31
C SER A 614 -21.56 17.03 -1.76
N PRO A 615 -21.36 18.31 -2.10
CA PRO A 615 -22.45 19.21 -2.55
C PRO A 615 -23.24 18.69 -3.76
N ARG A 616 -22.67 17.78 -4.56
CA ARG A 616 -23.34 17.16 -5.72
C ARG A 616 -24.22 15.97 -5.35
N TYR A 617 -24.15 15.47 -4.11
CA TYR A 617 -24.73 14.19 -3.72
C TYR A 617 -26.25 14.17 -3.81
N PHE A 618 -26.96 15.07 -3.10
CA PHE A 618 -28.42 15.13 -3.14
C PHE A 618 -28.96 15.68 -4.46
N ALA A 619 -28.11 16.25 -5.32
CA ALA A 619 -28.48 16.65 -6.67
C ALA A 619 -28.60 15.47 -7.65
N ARG A 620 -28.32 14.21 -7.25
CA ARG A 620 -28.32 13.03 -8.13
C ARG A 620 -29.36 12.00 -7.73
N LEU A 621 -30.13 11.51 -8.72
CA LEU A 621 -31.32 10.69 -8.49
C LEU A 621 -31.02 9.38 -7.74
N TRP A 622 -30.02 8.61 -8.20
CA TRP A 622 -29.61 7.35 -7.54
C TRP A 622 -29.20 7.55 -6.09
N CYS A 623 -28.43 8.60 -5.79
CA CYS A 623 -27.95 8.89 -4.44
C CYS A 623 -29.10 9.17 -3.46
N ALA A 624 -30.12 9.92 -3.90
CA ALA A 624 -31.33 10.17 -3.10
C ALA A 624 -32.19 8.89 -2.94
N TYR A 625 -32.37 8.12 -4.02
CA TYR A 625 -33.07 6.84 -4.03
C TYR A 625 -32.44 5.83 -3.06
N GLU A 626 -31.10 5.71 -3.03
CA GLU A 626 -30.37 4.79 -2.15
C GLU A 626 -30.64 5.08 -0.67
N ILE A 627 -30.55 6.34 -0.23
CA ILE A 627 -30.85 6.70 1.17
C ILE A 627 -32.33 6.49 1.49
N ALA A 628 -33.24 6.98 0.64
CA ALA A 628 -34.68 6.87 0.87
C ALA A 628 -35.13 5.40 0.97
N THR A 629 -34.59 4.52 0.11
CA THR A 629 -34.81 3.07 0.15
C THR A 629 -34.30 2.47 1.47
N PHE A 630 -33.11 2.84 1.91
CA PHE A 630 -32.53 2.37 3.18
C PHE A 630 -33.32 2.85 4.40
N MET A 631 -33.95 4.02 4.30
CA MET A 631 -34.80 4.63 5.34
C MET A 631 -36.23 4.09 5.41
N LYS A 632 -36.70 3.32 4.42
CA LYS A 632 -38.02 2.66 4.48
C LYS A 632 -38.19 1.84 5.77
N ASP A 633 -37.10 1.30 6.31
CA ASP A 633 -37.02 0.79 7.67
C ASP A 633 -36.50 1.89 8.63
N ARG A 634 -37.41 2.42 9.45
CA ARG A 634 -37.10 3.46 10.46
C ARG A 634 -36.14 3.00 11.56
N GLN A 635 -35.98 1.70 11.82
CA GLN A 635 -34.93 1.22 12.73
C GLN A 635 -33.55 1.36 12.07
N ARG A 636 -33.45 1.01 10.79
CA ARG A 636 -32.20 1.03 10.00
C ARG A 636 -31.74 2.44 9.64
N ALA A 637 -32.63 3.44 9.66
CA ALA A 637 -32.25 4.85 9.59
C ALA A 637 -31.20 5.26 10.65
N LYS A 638 -31.13 4.56 11.79
CA LYS A 638 -30.04 4.75 12.79
C LYS A 638 -28.65 4.44 12.21
N SER A 639 -28.54 3.46 11.31
CA SER A 639 -27.29 2.93 10.72
C SER A 639 -26.71 3.71 9.55
N ILE A 640 -27.23 4.91 9.24
CA ILE A 640 -26.71 5.76 8.15
C ILE A 640 -25.53 6.59 8.65
N LEU A 641 -24.32 6.26 8.19
CA LEU A 641 -23.09 7.00 8.48
C LEU A 641 -22.82 7.99 7.35
N VAL A 642 -22.82 9.29 7.64
CA VAL A 642 -22.47 10.33 6.66
C VAL A 642 -21.06 10.84 6.94
N MET A 643 -20.23 10.88 5.90
CA MET A 643 -18.86 11.41 5.97
C MET A 643 -18.66 12.48 4.87
N PRO A 644 -18.53 13.78 5.22
CA PRO A 644 -18.24 14.82 4.26
C PRO A 644 -16.85 14.62 3.61
N VAL A 645 -16.76 14.68 2.29
CA VAL A 645 -15.50 14.38 1.58
C VAL A 645 -14.41 15.44 1.79
N LYS A 646 -14.80 16.69 2.08
CA LYS A 646 -13.88 17.74 2.54
C LYS A 646 -13.39 17.49 3.96
N MET A 647 -14.21 16.93 4.86
CA MET A 647 -13.83 16.64 6.26
C MET A 647 -12.65 15.68 6.33
N ALA A 648 -12.64 14.62 5.50
CA ALA A 648 -11.53 13.68 5.48
C ALA A 648 -10.21 14.31 5.01
N SER A 649 -10.29 15.26 4.08
CA SER A 649 -9.14 16.02 3.59
C SER A 649 -8.65 17.01 4.65
N LEU A 650 -9.59 17.65 5.36
CA LEU A 650 -9.30 18.58 6.45
C LEU A 650 -8.66 17.87 7.63
N LEU A 651 -9.24 16.77 8.14
CA LEU A 651 -8.69 16.00 9.26
C LEU A 651 -7.27 15.47 8.96
N PHE A 652 -7.00 15.06 7.73
CA PHE A 652 -5.65 14.64 7.33
C PHE A 652 -4.66 15.81 7.35
N LEU A 653 -5.03 16.97 6.79
CA LEU A 653 -4.18 18.17 6.83
C LEU A 653 -3.98 18.68 8.27
N TYR A 654 -5.02 18.64 9.09
CA TYR A 654 -4.98 18.99 10.52
C TYR A 654 -4.04 18.09 11.29
N SER A 655 -4.13 16.77 11.07
CA SER A 655 -3.22 15.78 11.64
C SER A 655 -1.78 16.07 11.24
N ALA A 656 -1.52 16.38 9.96
CA ALA A 656 -0.19 16.73 9.47
C ALA A 656 0.37 18.00 10.14
N SER A 657 -0.45 19.05 10.33
CA SER A 657 -0.06 20.23 11.11
C SER A 657 0.38 19.87 12.52
N TRP A 658 -0.40 19.03 13.20
CA TRP A 658 -0.11 18.60 14.57
C TRP A 658 1.07 17.64 14.68
N HIS A 659 1.33 16.79 13.67
CA HIS A 659 2.57 16.01 13.63
C HIS A 659 3.81 16.91 13.66
N VAL A 660 3.81 18.00 12.88
CA VAL A 660 4.92 18.96 12.89
C VAL A 660 4.98 19.73 14.22
N LEU A 661 3.87 20.31 14.68
CA LEU A 661 3.84 21.08 15.93
C LEU A 661 4.27 20.24 17.14
N THR A 662 3.75 19.02 17.28
CA THR A 662 4.14 18.11 18.38
C THR A 662 5.62 17.72 18.28
N TYR A 663 6.14 17.43 17.08
CA TYR A 663 7.57 17.13 16.91
C TYR A 663 8.46 18.35 17.23
N CYS A 664 8.08 19.55 16.78
CA CYS A 664 8.79 20.79 17.11
C CYS A 664 8.75 21.12 18.61
N TYR A 665 7.62 20.86 19.29
CA TYR A 665 7.52 21.03 20.74
C TYR A 665 8.52 20.12 21.47
N TYR A 666 8.56 18.83 21.14
CA TYR A 666 9.49 17.90 21.79
C TYR A 666 10.95 18.10 21.40
N MET A 667 11.25 18.68 20.22
CA MET A 667 12.59 19.18 19.91
C MET A 667 13.02 20.38 20.78
N VAL A 668 12.09 21.21 21.25
CA VAL A 668 12.39 22.32 22.18
C VAL A 668 12.51 21.80 23.62
N ASP A 669 11.64 20.87 24.02
CA ASP A 669 11.68 20.16 25.32
C ASP A 669 13.04 19.48 25.54
N ASP A 670 13.49 18.63 24.61
CA ASP A 670 14.78 17.92 24.69
C ASP A 670 15.99 18.88 24.59
N ALA A 671 15.84 20.01 23.89
CA ALA A 671 16.88 21.04 23.81
C ALA A 671 16.94 21.97 25.03
N ALA A 672 15.95 21.91 25.94
CA ALA A 672 15.90 22.71 27.16
C ALA A 672 17.02 22.31 28.15
N ASP A 673 17.37 21.03 28.19
CA ASP A 673 18.36 20.42 29.10
C ASP A 673 19.82 20.88 28.86
N GLY A 674 20.08 21.87 27.98
CA GLY A 674 21.45 22.35 27.75
C GLY A 674 21.64 23.59 26.85
N ARG A 675 20.59 24.33 26.48
CA ARG A 675 20.73 25.57 25.67
C ARG A 675 19.90 26.72 26.25
N SER A 676 20.24 27.95 25.90
CA SER A 676 19.43 29.10 26.32
C SER A 676 18.14 29.20 25.50
N LEU A 677 17.05 29.60 26.17
CA LEU A 677 15.72 29.76 25.58
C LEU A 677 15.72 30.61 24.29
N LEU A 678 16.59 31.63 24.26
CA LEU A 678 16.79 32.50 23.10
C LEU A 678 17.31 31.74 21.88
N GLN A 679 18.31 30.86 22.05
CA GLN A 679 18.91 30.09 20.95
C GLN A 679 17.91 29.06 20.38
N GLN A 680 17.14 28.38 21.23
CA GLN A 680 16.08 27.46 20.80
C GLN A 680 15.00 28.20 19.98
N THR A 681 14.55 29.36 20.48
CA THR A 681 13.53 30.20 19.84
C THR A 681 13.98 30.67 18.45
N VAL A 682 15.24 31.08 18.30
CA VAL A 682 15.80 31.54 17.02
C VAL A 682 15.93 30.41 15.98
N ILE A 683 16.19 29.16 16.41
CA ILE A 683 16.37 28.03 15.48
C ILE A 683 15.03 27.40 15.08
N VAL A 684 14.16 27.08 16.05
CA VAL A 684 12.90 26.35 15.78
C VAL A 684 11.76 27.31 15.38
N GLY A 685 11.74 28.52 15.95
CA GLY A 685 10.68 29.52 15.75
C GLY A 685 10.41 29.88 14.28
N PRO A 686 11.43 30.16 13.43
CA PRO A 686 11.20 30.52 12.04
C PRO A 686 10.59 29.38 11.20
N VAL A 687 11.05 28.15 11.40
CA VAL A 687 10.53 26.96 10.71
C VAL A 687 9.09 26.70 11.14
N PHE A 688 8.82 26.75 12.45
CA PHE A 688 7.48 26.65 13.01
C PHE A 688 6.54 27.73 12.46
N ALA A 689 6.96 29.00 12.46
CA ALA A 689 6.18 30.12 11.95
C ALA A 689 5.88 29.98 10.45
N ALA A 690 6.85 29.59 9.62
CA ALA A 690 6.66 29.39 8.19
C ALA A 690 5.66 28.27 7.87
N ILE A 691 5.76 27.14 8.57
CA ILE A 691 4.82 26.01 8.38
C ILE A 691 3.42 26.41 8.87
N CYS A 692 3.30 27.06 10.02
CA CYS A 692 2.02 27.57 10.53
C CYS A 692 1.38 28.60 9.57
N ALA A 693 2.17 29.51 9.00
CA ALA A 693 1.71 30.54 8.06
C ALA A 693 1.21 30.00 6.72
N ILE A 694 1.61 28.78 6.32
CA ILE A 694 1.14 28.14 5.07
C ILE A 694 0.02 27.14 5.36
N VAL A 695 0.20 26.28 6.36
CA VAL A 695 -0.70 25.13 6.57
C VAL A 695 -1.97 25.53 7.32
N ILE A 696 -1.90 26.42 8.32
CA ILE A 696 -3.11 26.82 9.08
C ILE A 696 -4.09 27.63 8.21
N PRO A 697 -3.68 28.63 7.40
CA PRO A 697 -4.59 29.28 6.44
C PRO A 697 -5.16 28.30 5.41
N SER A 698 -4.41 27.27 5.00
CA SER A 698 -4.90 26.22 4.10
C SER A 698 -5.99 25.35 4.74
N VAL A 699 -5.81 24.96 6.00
CA VAL A 699 -6.85 24.30 6.83
C VAL A 699 -8.09 25.19 6.93
N TYR A 700 -7.92 26.48 7.20
CA TYR A 700 -9.03 27.42 7.41
C TYR A 700 -9.79 27.73 6.11
N ALA A 701 -9.10 27.87 4.98
CA ALA A 701 -9.74 28.07 3.68
C ALA A 701 -10.56 26.85 3.24
N LEU A 702 -10.06 25.64 3.55
CA LEU A 702 -10.80 24.38 3.34
C LEU A 702 -11.96 24.23 4.33
N GLY A 703 -11.77 24.64 5.59
CA GLY A 703 -12.76 24.59 6.67
C GLY A 703 -13.96 25.52 6.41
N ILE A 704 -13.71 26.80 6.15
CA ILE A 704 -14.73 27.76 5.68
C ILE A 704 -15.37 27.24 4.38
N GLY A 705 -14.55 26.71 3.47
CA GLY A 705 -15.01 26.07 2.23
C GLY A 705 -15.78 24.76 2.41
N MET A 706 -15.86 24.19 3.62
CA MET A 706 -16.67 23.03 3.99
C MET A 706 -17.90 23.47 4.78
N MET A 707 -17.78 24.45 5.68
CA MET A 707 -18.93 25.04 6.37
C MET A 707 -19.93 25.63 5.38
N LYS A 708 -19.44 26.22 4.26
CA LYS A 708 -20.32 26.66 3.17
C LYS A 708 -21.21 25.54 2.64
N ASP A 709 -20.63 24.38 2.32
CA ASP A 709 -21.39 23.21 1.85
C ASP A 709 -22.44 22.77 2.88
N VAL A 710 -22.11 22.86 4.18
CA VAL A 710 -22.96 22.43 5.29
C VAL A 710 -24.10 23.43 5.57
N GLU A 711 -23.90 24.72 5.35
CA GLU A 711 -24.96 25.74 5.42
C GLU A 711 -25.86 25.75 4.17
N GLU A 712 -25.32 25.39 3.01
CA GLU A 712 -26.13 25.15 1.79
C GLU A 712 -26.96 23.86 1.88
N LEU A 713 -26.53 22.85 2.65
CA LEU A 713 -27.19 21.55 2.78
C LEU A 713 -28.67 21.63 3.25
N PRO A 714 -29.06 22.42 4.28
CA PRO A 714 -30.46 22.67 4.61
C PRO A 714 -31.30 23.25 3.45
N ALA A 715 -30.72 24.10 2.60
CA ALA A 715 -31.42 24.67 1.44
C ALA A 715 -31.55 23.64 0.31
N GLN A 716 -30.47 22.92 0.00
CA GLN A 716 -30.46 21.80 -0.96
C GLN A 716 -31.47 20.71 -0.57
N LEU A 717 -31.51 20.31 0.70
CA LEU A 717 -32.45 19.30 1.18
C LEU A 717 -33.90 19.77 1.06
N ARG A 718 -34.25 20.97 1.57
CA ARG A 718 -35.63 21.51 1.50
C ARG A 718 -36.16 21.70 0.07
N SER A 719 -35.27 21.89 -0.90
CA SER A 719 -35.58 22.08 -2.33
C SER A 719 -35.37 20.84 -3.22
N PHE A 720 -35.07 19.67 -2.62
CA PHE A 720 -34.77 18.43 -3.35
C PHE A 720 -35.95 17.93 -4.19
N ASP A 721 -35.88 18.03 -5.51
CA ASP A 721 -36.92 17.50 -6.39
C ASP A 721 -36.40 16.33 -7.25
N VAL A 722 -37.03 15.17 -7.12
CA VAL A 722 -36.81 13.92 -7.85
C VAL A 722 -36.97 14.12 -9.36
N CYS A 723 -37.92 14.95 -9.79
CA CYS A 723 -38.13 15.28 -11.20
C CYS A 723 -36.96 16.08 -11.78
N ARG A 724 -36.22 16.81 -10.92
CA ARG A 724 -35.07 17.64 -11.29
C ARG A 724 -33.72 17.05 -10.86
N ALA A 725 -33.71 15.96 -10.10
CA ALA A 725 -32.50 15.26 -9.71
C ALA A 725 -31.76 14.74 -10.95
N ALA A 726 -30.45 15.00 -11.02
CA ALA A 726 -29.63 14.73 -12.18
C ALA A 726 -29.45 13.22 -12.42
N CYS A 727 -29.69 12.82 -13.66
CA CYS A 727 -29.52 11.45 -14.15
C CYS A 727 -28.42 11.44 -15.22
N SER A 728 -27.37 10.66 -15.01
CA SER A 728 -26.19 10.67 -15.92
C SER A 728 -26.50 10.08 -17.30
N CYS A 729 -27.64 9.40 -17.49
CA CYS A 729 -28.12 9.02 -18.81
C CYS A 729 -28.69 10.21 -19.62
N CYS A 730 -29.27 11.20 -18.94
CA CYS A 730 -29.93 12.36 -19.56
C CYS A 730 -28.94 13.46 -19.97
N THR A 731 -27.74 13.46 -19.40
CA THR A 731 -26.65 14.38 -19.78
C THR A 731 -25.98 14.00 -21.10
N PHE A 732 -26.31 12.85 -21.70
CA PHE A 732 -25.82 12.47 -23.02
C PHE A 732 -26.87 12.76 -24.11
N PRO A 733 -26.50 13.35 -25.26
CA PRO A 733 -27.40 13.62 -26.37
C PRO A 733 -28.22 12.38 -26.77
N GLN A 734 -29.53 12.56 -26.96
CA GLN A 734 -30.48 11.50 -27.35
C GLN A 734 -30.51 10.25 -26.43
N HIS A 735 -29.99 10.30 -25.20
CA HIS A 735 -29.69 9.12 -24.38
C HIS A 735 -28.82 8.10 -25.13
N ARG A 736 -27.78 8.57 -25.84
CA ARG A 736 -26.77 7.72 -26.48
C ARG A 736 -25.51 7.65 -25.64
N HIS A 737 -24.88 6.48 -25.68
CA HIS A 737 -23.58 6.27 -25.08
C HIS A 737 -22.49 7.10 -25.78
N PRO A 738 -21.61 7.83 -25.07
CA PRO A 738 -20.58 8.67 -25.69
C PRO A 738 -19.57 7.89 -26.56
N GLU A 739 -18.99 6.80 -26.04
CA GLU A 739 -17.98 5.99 -26.78
C GLU A 739 -18.59 5.04 -27.84
N THR A 740 -19.72 4.36 -27.55
CA THR A 740 -20.29 3.31 -28.43
C THR A 740 -21.49 3.74 -29.28
N GLY A 741 -22.02 4.96 -29.11
CA GLY A 741 -23.16 5.50 -29.87
C GLY A 741 -24.53 4.82 -29.64
N ARG A 742 -24.56 3.67 -28.94
CA ARG A 742 -25.78 2.89 -28.64
C ARG A 742 -26.74 3.69 -27.76
N ARG A 743 -28.05 3.55 -28.00
CA ARG A 743 -29.08 4.11 -27.12
C ARG A 743 -29.08 3.35 -25.80
N ILE A 744 -28.99 4.06 -24.68
CA ILE A 744 -29.06 3.50 -23.33
C ILE A 744 -30.47 3.67 -22.74
N PRO A 745 -30.92 2.78 -21.84
CA PRO A 745 -32.15 3.01 -21.07
C PRO A 745 -31.99 4.27 -20.20
N CYS A 746 -33.12 4.90 -19.88
CA CYS A 746 -33.13 6.10 -19.05
C CYS A 746 -33.18 5.72 -17.56
N ASP A 747 -32.08 5.97 -16.82
CA ASP A 747 -31.99 5.85 -15.35
C ASP A 747 -33.24 6.46 -14.66
N ARG A 748 -33.74 7.60 -15.14
CA ARG A 748 -34.96 8.25 -14.62
C ARG A 748 -36.17 7.33 -14.72
N VAL A 749 -36.47 6.79 -15.91
CA VAL A 749 -37.65 5.93 -16.12
C VAL A 749 -37.59 4.67 -15.26
N LEU A 750 -36.39 4.09 -15.06
CA LEU A 750 -36.18 2.95 -14.17
C LEU A 750 -36.48 3.32 -12.71
N VAL A 751 -35.90 4.41 -12.20
CA VAL A 751 -36.13 4.85 -10.81
C VAL A 751 -37.58 5.26 -10.59
N LEU A 752 -38.19 6.03 -11.50
CA LEU A 752 -39.59 6.45 -11.36
C LEU A 752 -40.55 5.25 -11.37
N ARG A 753 -40.30 4.22 -12.20
CA ARG A 753 -41.06 2.96 -12.16
C ARG A 753 -40.93 2.24 -10.81
N MET A 754 -39.73 2.17 -10.23
CA MET A 754 -39.53 1.59 -8.90
C MET A 754 -40.24 2.42 -7.82
N LEU A 755 -40.18 3.76 -7.89
CA LEU A 755 -40.92 4.63 -6.99
C LEU A 755 -42.43 4.45 -7.13
N HIS A 756 -42.98 4.37 -8.34
CA HIS A 756 -44.42 4.14 -8.55
C HIS A 756 -44.87 2.81 -7.93
N LYS A 757 -44.13 1.71 -8.18
CA LYS A 757 -44.37 0.40 -7.55
C LYS A 757 -44.34 0.44 -6.01
N TRP A 758 -43.64 1.41 -5.44
CA TRP A 758 -43.32 1.49 -4.00
C TRP A 758 -44.10 2.52 -3.21
N TYR A 759 -44.73 3.47 -3.89
CA TYR A 759 -45.33 4.67 -3.30
C TYR A 759 -46.69 5.01 -3.96
N GLY A 760 -46.99 4.48 -5.15
CA GLY A 760 -48.29 4.65 -5.79
C GLY A 760 -49.40 3.81 -5.14
N SER A 761 -50.58 4.41 -5.00
CA SER A 761 -51.85 3.73 -4.75
C SER A 761 -52.66 3.69 -6.05
N PRO A 762 -53.49 2.67 -6.32
CA PRO A 762 -54.41 2.70 -7.47
C PRO A 762 -55.39 3.87 -7.42
N ASP A 763 -55.67 4.42 -6.23
CA ASP A 763 -56.59 5.54 -6.00
C ASP A 763 -55.90 6.91 -5.94
N GLN A 764 -54.62 7.01 -6.33
CA GLN A 764 -53.86 8.27 -6.36
C GLN A 764 -53.66 8.79 -7.78
N ASP A 765 -53.62 10.12 -7.89
CA ASP A 765 -53.23 10.87 -9.09
C ASP A 765 -51.81 10.47 -9.57
N GLU A 766 -51.54 10.57 -10.88
CA GLU A 766 -50.37 9.96 -11.52
C GLU A 766 -49.04 10.38 -10.87
N ASP A 767 -48.91 11.64 -10.44
CA ASP A 767 -47.70 12.18 -9.80
C ASP A 767 -47.70 12.10 -8.25
N GLY A 768 -48.76 11.58 -7.62
CA GLY A 768 -48.91 11.56 -6.15
C GLY A 768 -47.74 10.86 -5.43
N TYR A 769 -47.26 9.76 -6.02
CA TYR A 769 -46.12 8.99 -5.51
C TYR A 769 -44.78 9.75 -5.60
N LEU A 770 -44.64 10.68 -6.56
CA LEU A 770 -43.44 11.51 -6.72
C LEU A 770 -43.37 12.60 -5.65
N GLN A 771 -44.51 13.24 -5.35
CA GLN A 771 -44.59 14.17 -4.23
C GLN A 771 -44.23 13.44 -2.93
N GLN A 772 -44.90 12.32 -2.65
CA GLN A 772 -44.69 11.51 -1.47
C GLN A 772 -43.20 11.18 -1.22
N PHE A 773 -42.49 10.71 -2.25
CA PHE A 773 -41.05 10.49 -2.19
C PHE A 773 -40.24 11.78 -1.96
N ASN A 774 -40.58 12.86 -2.68
CA ASN A 774 -39.89 14.16 -2.60
C ASN A 774 -39.80 14.69 -1.17
N SER A 775 -40.80 14.44 -0.33
CA SER A 775 -40.81 14.95 1.04
C SER A 775 -40.60 13.91 2.14
N LEU A 776 -40.64 12.61 1.83
CA LEU A 776 -39.86 11.64 2.62
C LEU A 776 -38.38 12.10 2.66
N VAL A 777 -37.85 12.62 1.55
CA VAL A 777 -36.53 13.26 1.52
C VAL A 777 -36.48 14.57 2.33
N ARG A 778 -37.44 15.49 2.14
CA ARG A 778 -37.39 16.85 2.75
C ARG A 778 -37.79 16.92 4.23
N CYS A 779 -38.61 16.01 4.74
CA CYS A 779 -39.16 16.07 6.10
C CYS A 779 -38.78 14.88 6.99
N GLU A 780 -38.59 13.67 6.47
CA GLU A 780 -38.10 12.54 7.29
C GLU A 780 -36.58 12.38 7.25
N LEU A 781 -35.98 12.46 6.05
CA LEU A 781 -34.54 12.32 5.84
C LEU A 781 -33.78 13.61 6.21
N ALA A 782 -34.24 14.79 5.79
CA ALA A 782 -33.48 16.02 6.01
C ALA A 782 -33.17 16.30 7.50
N PRO A 783 -34.11 16.19 8.46
CA PRO A 783 -33.78 16.40 9.88
C PRO A 783 -32.78 15.36 10.42
N GLN A 784 -32.75 14.15 9.86
CA GLN A 784 -31.83 13.09 10.28
C GLN A 784 -30.41 13.29 9.72
N ILE A 785 -30.26 13.83 8.51
CA ILE A 785 -28.95 14.25 7.97
C ILE A 785 -28.46 15.49 8.70
N LEU A 786 -29.31 16.49 8.90
CA LEU A 786 -28.92 17.73 9.58
C LEU A 786 -28.52 17.49 11.04
N ARG A 787 -29.15 16.56 11.76
CA ARG A 787 -28.70 16.10 13.09
C ARG A 787 -27.38 15.31 13.10
N ARG A 788 -26.85 14.89 11.94
CA ARG A 788 -25.58 14.13 11.81
C ARG A 788 -24.45 14.92 11.14
N VAL A 789 -24.78 15.99 10.40
CA VAL A 789 -23.86 16.79 9.57
C VAL A 789 -23.85 18.27 9.96
N GLY A 790 -24.99 18.78 10.45
CA GLY A 790 -25.18 20.20 10.83
C GLY A 790 -25.21 20.45 12.34
N SER A 791 -25.01 19.43 13.17
CA SER A 791 -24.68 19.60 14.59
C SER A 791 -23.33 20.31 14.73
N ASP A 792 -23.15 21.14 15.76
CA ASP A 792 -21.88 21.84 16.04
C ASP A 792 -20.69 20.92 16.35
N THR A 793 -20.96 19.62 16.51
CA THR A 793 -19.96 18.58 16.71
C THR A 793 -19.61 17.87 15.39
N MET A 794 -18.32 17.92 15.05
CA MET A 794 -17.66 16.88 14.24
C MET A 794 -17.95 15.48 14.81
N PRO A 795 -17.80 14.41 14.01
CA PRO A 795 -17.75 13.04 14.53
C PRO A 795 -16.51 12.86 15.43
N LEU A 796 -16.67 13.16 16.72
CA LEU A 796 -15.59 13.32 17.71
C LEU A 796 -14.63 12.12 17.72
N SER A 797 -15.14 10.92 17.49
CA SER A 797 -14.35 9.69 17.38
C SER A 797 -13.34 9.70 16.23
N TYR A 798 -13.70 10.17 15.02
CA TYR A 798 -12.76 10.29 13.91
C TYR A 798 -11.74 11.42 14.13
N SER A 799 -12.18 12.53 14.71
CA SER A 799 -11.26 13.59 15.13
C SER A 799 -10.25 13.05 16.16
N PHE A 800 -10.70 12.32 17.18
CA PHE A 800 -9.84 11.67 18.16
C PHE A 800 -8.85 10.70 17.52
N TYR A 801 -9.30 9.74 16.69
CA TYR A 801 -8.39 8.76 16.07
C TYR A 801 -7.32 9.36 15.15
N VAL A 802 -7.56 10.56 14.62
CA VAL A 802 -6.69 11.21 13.62
C VAL A 802 -5.87 12.36 14.22
N VAL A 803 -6.35 13.02 15.29
CA VAL A 803 -5.74 14.21 15.92
C VAL A 803 -5.07 13.89 17.27
N ALA A 804 -5.34 12.73 17.90
CA ALA A 804 -4.50 12.21 18.99
C ALA A 804 -3.26 11.45 18.47
N ALA A 805 -3.32 10.92 17.25
CA ALA A 805 -2.22 10.19 16.61
C ALA A 805 -0.86 10.92 16.51
N PRO A 806 -0.77 12.27 16.35
CA PRO A 806 0.48 13.02 16.43
C PRO A 806 1.27 12.82 17.73
N ASN A 807 0.58 12.64 18.85
CA ASN A 807 1.17 12.69 20.20
C ASN A 807 1.39 11.31 20.84
N VAL A 808 0.62 10.31 20.41
CA VAL A 808 0.75 8.92 20.89
C VAL A 808 2.16 8.34 20.73
N PRO A 809 2.90 8.59 19.62
CA PRO A 809 4.27 8.10 19.45
C PRO A 809 5.28 8.57 20.49
N PHE A 810 5.10 9.76 21.07
CA PHE A 810 6.00 10.27 22.11
C PHE A 810 5.87 9.55 23.45
N LEU A 811 4.90 8.64 23.60
CA LEU A 811 4.87 7.70 24.73
C LEU A 811 6.10 6.77 24.75
N ALA A 812 6.70 6.47 23.58
CA ALA A 812 7.95 5.71 23.50
C ALA A 812 9.12 6.45 24.19
N TYR A 813 9.18 7.77 23.99
CA TYR A 813 10.19 8.66 24.59
C TYR A 813 9.89 8.96 26.07
N TYR A 814 8.62 8.99 26.49
CA TYR A 814 8.28 9.29 27.88
C TYR A 814 8.41 8.11 28.84
N ILE A 815 8.03 6.88 28.45
CA ILE A 815 8.08 5.73 29.36
C ILE A 815 9.46 5.52 30.00
N PRO A 816 10.61 5.56 29.28
CA PRO A 816 11.90 5.39 29.92
C PRO A 816 12.28 6.57 30.82
N ARG A 817 11.89 7.83 30.49
CA ARG A 817 12.07 8.98 31.39
C ARG A 817 11.29 8.75 32.69
N TRP A 818 10.04 8.27 32.61
CA TRP A 818 9.22 7.95 33.78
C TRP A 818 9.86 6.83 34.62
N PHE A 819 10.37 5.75 34.02
CA PHE A 819 11.05 4.68 34.77
C PHE A 819 12.35 5.15 35.44
N GLN A 820 13.09 6.10 34.84
CA GLN A 820 14.31 6.67 35.42
C GLN A 820 14.03 7.73 36.50
N GLN A 821 12.88 8.43 36.41
CA GLN A 821 12.46 9.50 37.32
C GLN A 821 11.47 9.03 38.40
N ALA A 822 11.18 7.73 38.49
CA ALA A 822 10.22 7.19 39.45
C ALA A 822 10.74 7.31 40.89
N PRO A 823 9.98 7.94 41.82
CA PRO A 823 10.43 8.08 43.21
C PRO A 823 10.49 6.71 43.91
N ALA A 824 11.70 6.33 44.33
CA ALA A 824 11.97 5.01 44.90
C ALA A 824 11.87 5.00 46.43
N GLY A 825 11.02 4.13 46.98
CA GLY A 825 10.79 4.03 48.42
C GLY A 825 9.68 4.93 48.97
N GLU A 826 9.06 5.73 48.10
CA GLU A 826 8.05 6.71 48.48
C GLU A 826 6.64 6.15 48.72
N SER A 827 5.79 6.98 49.35
CA SER A 827 4.39 6.62 49.61
C SER A 827 3.61 6.34 48.32
N PHE A 828 2.66 5.39 48.37
CA PHE A 828 1.78 5.10 47.23
C PHE A 828 1.01 6.34 46.74
N THR A 829 0.65 7.24 47.65
CA THR A 829 0.02 8.53 47.35
C THR A 829 0.94 9.46 46.55
N HIS A 830 2.21 9.62 46.96
CA HIS A 830 3.21 10.41 46.23
C HIS A 830 3.47 9.81 44.83
N LEU A 831 3.66 8.49 44.75
CA LEU A 831 3.84 7.79 43.47
C LEU A 831 2.62 7.95 42.53
N ALA A 832 1.40 7.93 43.08
CA ALA A 832 0.17 8.10 42.30
C ALA A 832 0.00 9.54 41.79
N VAL A 833 0.31 10.56 42.60
CA VAL A 833 0.26 11.97 42.15
C VAL A 833 1.34 12.24 41.11
N TRP A 834 2.58 11.81 41.36
CA TRP A 834 3.68 11.90 40.39
C TRP A 834 3.28 11.23 39.06
N ALA A 835 2.74 10.00 39.09
CA ALA A 835 2.35 9.28 37.87
C ALA A 835 1.20 9.97 37.11
N LEU A 836 0.22 10.52 37.84
CA LEU A 836 -0.86 11.32 37.26
C LEU A 836 -0.31 12.61 36.64
N ARG A 837 0.63 13.29 37.30
CA ARG A 837 1.29 14.50 36.80
C ARG A 837 2.07 14.23 35.51
N ARG A 838 2.87 13.16 35.46
CA ARG A 838 3.56 12.69 34.24
C ARG A 838 2.58 12.38 33.10
N LEU A 839 1.47 11.69 33.40
CA LEU A 839 0.42 11.38 32.41
C LEU A 839 -0.27 12.65 31.89
N MET A 840 -0.58 13.62 32.75
CA MET A 840 -1.17 14.91 32.35
C MET A 840 -0.23 15.71 31.44
N GLY A 841 1.06 15.76 31.78
CA GLY A 841 2.08 16.44 30.98
C GLY A 841 2.20 15.91 29.54
N TRP A 842 2.14 14.59 29.35
CA TRP A 842 2.07 14.00 28.01
C TRP A 842 0.70 14.23 27.34
N ALA A 843 -0.41 14.06 28.08
CA ALA A 843 -1.75 14.12 27.51
C ALA A 843 -2.20 15.52 27.10
N VAL A 844 -1.64 16.59 27.68
CA VAL A 844 -2.11 17.97 27.44
C VAL A 844 -2.07 18.36 25.96
N LEU A 845 -1.03 17.96 25.20
CA LEU A 845 -0.95 18.29 23.77
C LEU A 845 -2.09 17.65 22.97
N THR A 846 -2.48 16.42 23.30
CA THR A 846 -3.65 15.75 22.71
C THR A 846 -4.93 16.53 23.01
N LEU A 847 -5.10 17.03 24.24
CA LEU A 847 -6.28 17.78 24.63
C LEU A 847 -6.33 19.17 23.98
N VAL A 848 -5.21 19.89 23.89
CA VAL A 848 -5.12 21.16 23.15
C VAL A 848 -5.44 20.92 21.67
N ALA A 849 -4.96 19.83 21.06
CA ALA A 849 -5.26 19.49 19.67
C ALA A 849 -6.74 19.14 19.42
N LEU A 850 -7.46 18.62 20.42
CA LEU A 850 -8.90 18.32 20.35
C LEU A 850 -9.75 19.58 20.60
N PHE A 851 -9.39 20.37 21.61
CA PHE A 851 -9.93 21.71 21.85
C PHE A 851 -9.76 22.60 20.60
N SER A 852 -8.59 22.52 19.96
CA SER A 852 -8.29 23.34 18.79
C SER A 852 -9.17 22.98 17.60
N VAL A 853 -9.54 21.71 17.40
CA VAL A 853 -10.54 21.29 16.39
C VAL A 853 -11.88 21.96 16.66
N ARG A 854 -12.34 22.00 17.91
CA ARG A 854 -13.61 22.63 18.30
C ARG A 854 -13.62 24.13 18.04
N VAL A 855 -12.59 24.84 18.49
CA VAL A 855 -12.45 26.29 18.25
C VAL A 855 -12.35 26.56 16.74
N SER A 856 -11.63 25.74 15.97
CA SER A 856 -11.58 25.89 14.52
C SER A 856 -12.95 25.76 13.85
N MET A 857 -13.84 24.84 14.28
CA MET A 857 -15.21 24.76 13.73
C MET A 857 -16.01 26.06 13.94
N PHE A 858 -15.95 26.64 15.13
CA PHE A 858 -16.58 27.93 15.44
C PHE A 858 -15.99 29.06 14.58
N LEU A 859 -14.66 29.14 14.50
CA LEU A 859 -13.97 30.16 13.70
C LEU A 859 -14.23 30.00 12.19
N TRP A 860 -14.51 28.80 11.67
CA TRP A 860 -14.92 28.63 10.27
C TRP A 860 -16.35 29.11 10.00
N LYS A 861 -17.28 29.05 10.98
CA LYS A 861 -18.60 29.69 10.86
C LYS A 861 -18.47 31.21 10.83
N VAL A 862 -17.72 31.79 11.76
CA VAL A 862 -17.41 33.24 11.76
C VAL A 862 -16.72 33.66 10.45
N GLY A 863 -15.74 32.87 10.00
CA GLY A 863 -15.02 33.06 8.74
C GLY A 863 -15.90 32.96 7.50
N LEU A 864 -16.93 32.11 7.52
CA LEU A 864 -17.90 32.03 6.43
C LEU A 864 -18.71 33.32 6.30
N SER A 865 -19.26 33.83 7.40
CA SER A 865 -19.97 35.13 7.46
C SER A 865 -19.09 36.29 6.96
N LEU A 866 -17.81 36.32 7.35
CA LEU A 866 -16.85 37.33 6.88
C LEU A 866 -16.49 37.15 5.40
N SER A 867 -16.43 35.92 4.89
CA SER A 867 -16.07 35.61 3.51
C SER A 867 -17.12 36.01 2.46
N VAL A 868 -18.31 36.44 2.90
CA VAL A 868 -19.32 37.07 2.02
C VAL A 868 -18.82 38.40 1.46
N LYS A 869 -17.98 39.14 2.21
CA LYS A 869 -17.49 40.49 1.84
C LYS A 869 -15.99 40.55 1.50
N ARG A 870 -15.23 39.48 1.73
CA ARG A 870 -13.76 39.43 1.60
C ARG A 870 -13.31 38.07 1.06
N SER A 871 -12.13 38.00 0.43
CA SER A 871 -11.63 36.73 -0.11
C SER A 871 -11.40 35.70 1.01
N ARG A 872 -11.76 34.44 0.77
CA ARG A 872 -11.62 33.35 1.76
C ARG A 872 -10.20 33.21 2.29
N LEU A 873 -9.18 33.46 1.47
CA LEU A 873 -7.77 33.40 1.89
C LEU A 873 -7.42 34.51 2.88
N LEU A 874 -7.85 35.75 2.63
CA LEU A 874 -7.63 36.89 3.53
C LEU A 874 -8.32 36.66 4.88
N VAL A 875 -9.56 36.17 4.87
CA VAL A 875 -10.30 35.82 6.09
C VAL A 875 -9.62 34.66 6.84
N SER A 876 -9.14 33.64 6.12
CA SER A 876 -8.42 32.52 6.72
C SER A 876 -7.15 32.97 7.41
N ALA A 877 -6.35 33.83 6.77
CA ALA A 877 -5.14 34.41 7.36
C ALA A 877 -5.46 35.26 8.60
N ALA A 878 -6.49 36.11 8.55
CA ALA A 878 -6.92 36.94 9.68
C ALA A 878 -7.42 36.14 10.90
N LEU A 879 -7.91 34.92 10.70
CA LEU A 879 -8.35 34.03 11.78
C LEU A 879 -7.22 33.21 12.42
N VAL A 880 -6.03 33.10 11.80
CA VAL A 880 -4.92 32.34 12.40
C VAL A 880 -4.39 32.97 13.69
N PRO A 881 -4.14 34.30 13.79
CA PRO A 881 -3.76 34.93 15.06
C PRO A 881 -4.79 34.70 16.17
N VAL A 882 -6.09 34.82 15.86
CA VAL A 882 -7.18 34.55 16.81
C VAL A 882 -7.14 33.11 17.30
N MET A 883 -6.90 32.16 16.39
CA MET A 883 -6.77 30.74 16.72
C MET A 883 -5.56 30.45 17.61
N LEU A 884 -4.41 31.06 17.30
CA LEU A 884 -3.18 30.90 18.10
C LEU A 884 -3.37 31.47 19.50
N VAL A 885 -3.99 32.65 19.65
CA VAL A 885 -4.30 33.22 20.97
C VAL A 885 -5.23 32.30 21.78
N LEU A 886 -6.34 31.82 21.19
CA LEU A 886 -7.27 30.94 21.88
C LEU A 886 -6.64 29.58 22.26
N GLY A 887 -5.78 29.02 21.41
CA GLY A 887 -4.99 27.82 21.72
C GLY A 887 -4.02 28.05 22.88
N THR A 888 -3.32 29.19 22.88
CA THR A 888 -2.40 29.58 23.96
C THR A 888 -3.16 29.78 25.27
N CYS A 889 -4.33 30.44 25.26
CA CYS A 889 -5.16 30.62 26.47
C CYS A 889 -5.69 29.29 27.05
N ALA A 890 -5.79 28.23 26.25
CA ALA A 890 -6.19 26.90 26.72
C ALA A 890 -5.01 26.05 27.23
N TRP A 891 -3.80 26.27 26.72
CA TRP A 891 -2.57 25.55 27.08
C TRP A 891 -1.82 26.19 28.25
N LEU A 892 -1.69 27.51 28.24
CA LEU A 892 -0.87 28.28 29.19
C LEU A 892 -1.30 28.12 30.67
N PRO A 893 -2.60 28.09 31.05
CA PRO A 893 -2.99 27.90 32.45
C PRO A 893 -2.53 26.55 33.03
N PHE A 894 -2.51 25.49 32.20
CA PHE A 894 -1.95 24.21 32.61
C PHE A 894 -0.43 24.31 32.78
N GLN A 895 0.29 24.89 31.81
CA GLN A 895 1.74 25.03 31.88
C GLN A 895 2.20 25.87 33.08
N LEU A 896 1.52 26.98 33.37
CA LEU A 896 1.82 27.81 34.54
C LEU A 896 1.59 27.04 35.84
N ALA A 897 0.48 26.32 35.99
CA ALA A 897 0.25 25.47 37.16
C ALA A 897 1.29 24.33 37.26
N PHE A 898 1.68 23.73 36.14
CA PHE A 898 2.63 22.62 36.06
C PHE A 898 4.09 23.04 36.31
N ALA A 899 4.44 24.29 36.04
CA ALA A 899 5.77 24.86 36.29
C ALA A 899 5.90 25.56 37.66
N ALA A 900 4.79 26.09 38.22
CA ALA A 900 4.79 26.84 39.48
C ALA A 900 4.50 26.00 40.73
N THR A 901 4.38 24.67 40.59
CA THR A 901 4.06 23.75 41.70
C THR A 901 5.03 22.58 41.74
N GLU A 902 5.28 22.04 42.93
CA GLU A 902 6.19 20.90 43.16
C GLU A 902 5.60 19.59 42.59
N GLU A 903 6.41 18.53 42.45
CA GLU A 903 5.98 17.31 41.75
C GLU A 903 4.80 16.58 42.44
N ASP A 904 4.66 16.78 43.75
CA ASP A 904 3.63 16.17 44.60
C ASP A 904 2.33 16.98 44.67
N ASP A 905 2.29 18.17 44.05
CA ASP A 905 1.07 18.95 43.97
C ASP A 905 0.17 18.42 42.84
N ILE A 906 -1.10 18.21 43.18
CA ILE A 906 -2.16 17.80 42.26
C ILE A 906 -2.82 19.00 41.55
N LEU A 907 -2.56 20.25 41.95
CA LEU A 907 -3.19 21.47 41.43
C LEU A 907 -3.31 21.56 39.89
N PRO A 908 -2.33 21.11 39.07
CA PRO A 908 -2.48 21.08 37.60
C PRO A 908 -3.68 20.28 37.09
N ILE A 909 -4.28 19.41 37.91
CA ILE A 909 -5.52 18.68 37.58
C ILE A 909 -6.69 19.61 37.29
N ILE A 910 -6.72 20.82 37.87
CA ILE A 910 -7.82 21.78 37.69
C ILE A 910 -7.83 22.34 36.25
N PRO A 911 -6.78 23.02 35.75
CA PRO A 911 -6.74 23.45 34.36
C PRO A 911 -6.74 22.27 33.37
N PHE A 912 -6.16 21.11 33.74
CA PHE A 912 -6.25 19.90 32.91
C PHE A 912 -7.69 19.42 32.74
N SER A 913 -8.48 19.35 33.82
CA SER A 913 -9.88 18.91 33.79
C SER A 913 -10.78 19.89 33.04
N LEU A 914 -10.53 21.21 33.17
CA LEU A 914 -11.19 22.22 32.35
C LEU A 914 -10.89 22.04 30.86
N LEU A 915 -9.64 21.71 30.51
CA LEU A 915 -9.25 21.40 29.14
C LEU A 915 -9.89 20.10 28.62
N VAL A 916 -10.01 19.06 29.46
CA VAL A 916 -10.76 17.82 29.13
C VAL A 916 -12.23 18.14 28.80
N VAL A 917 -12.91 18.90 29.67
CA VAL A 917 -14.34 19.25 29.51
C VAL A 917 -14.59 20.15 28.29
N THR A 918 -13.65 21.02 27.94
CA THR A 918 -13.77 21.87 26.73
C THR A 918 -13.37 21.13 25.44
N ALA A 919 -12.50 20.12 25.51
CA ALA A 919 -12.05 19.32 24.36
C ALA A 919 -12.98 18.15 23.98
N LEU A 920 -13.62 17.48 24.95
CA LEU A 920 -14.41 16.24 24.76
C LEU A 920 -15.92 16.44 24.74
#